data_AF-A0A9W8NAG8-F1
#
_entry.id   AF-A0A9W8NAG8-F1
#
_cell.length_a   1.000
_cell.length_b   1.000
_cell.length_c   1.000
_cell.angle_alpha   90.00
_cell.angle_beta   90.00
_cell.angle_gamma   90.00
#
_symmetry.space_group_name_H-M   'P 1'
#
loop_
_entity.id
_entity.type
_entity.pdbx_description
1 polymer ?
#
loop_
_entity_poly.entity_id
_entity_poly.type
_entity_poly.pdbx_seq_one_letter_code
_entity_poly.pdbx_strand_id
1 'polypeptide(L)'
;MCTATKLEECGCLVDVDPGELNVGDDSDGIRDLVAASASISSVAGYVFTAVWDANYTELIGYPTPLPGVGRSVLEYKETKPGESVKNGTKLRILPVGDSITVVFAGTESSGTMKNGNYAAWSGKTIQYISDHVGPSLEQRPNIILLAAGTNDMNSNPAISAEGNDPKGAADRLGKLIDKMIDECPDATIVVAMIINTCNQDQSPRTMQFQQLVPGVVKTRRDDGHHVLAADFTTFQTSNLQDCIHPTNDGYKLMGDYWYSFVHQIPTKWIEEPIGPDPVSDDDGDNGGVDKNIPPPDWGTSPIQVTSKEAVAEAAEWARGGKDVPIGCNDVPNWRATGKIALGLERNGDWKYHRNWVAQGEVAEGLGWDERYVRLHDMNGDGKADYVWIHPDTGEIRCWLNNLPEPWSPAGNNNSIIGSGVGPAKTIYLADMNGDGMDDYLVVNPKDGSVRVWWNYGPDANWDNGWKFVAGGEIASGVPHANLETLRFPDINGDGRADYVYIGEHGALKHHMNTGSPGGQDVLFHAMGGIATGAVEDISQLVFADMNGDGRDDYLIWDDDGGLTGFLNQRTNREGVPLYINQGPAKVIADGIKQAPSTIRLADMDGDGKDDYVYVGKNGALSLWYNRGTTADSMAIDGIRFADIDGDGVDDYIWLEPESGAPTVFLNAGVNDKDSLGWTWRPLNDGNPIAIGAAPASQVVFGDIDGDGLDDYLDLNPKTGLLKAYLNLGQDPVSYKWSFNPIGTIASGLGPGKRVRIADIDGDGMTTSS
;
A
#
# COMPACT_ATOMS: atom_id res chain seq x y z
N MET A 1 1.35 48.53 -9.56
CA MET A 1 2.44 48.99 -10.44
C MET A 1 3.72 49.06 -9.62
N CYS A 2 4.64 48.12 -9.80
CA CYS A 2 6.08 48.35 -9.78
C CYS A 2 6.74 47.20 -10.55
N THR A 3 7.69 47.58 -11.39
CA THR A 3 8.27 46.86 -12.51
C THR A 3 9.61 46.22 -12.15
N ALA A 4 9.90 45.11 -12.81
CA ALA A 4 11.11 44.28 -12.69
C ALA A 4 12.45 45.06 -12.68
N THR A 5 13.36 44.67 -11.80
CA THR A 5 14.71 44.16 -12.14
C THR A 5 15.48 43.74 -10.87
N LYS A 6 16.07 42.53 -10.93
CA LYS A 6 16.88 41.79 -9.92
C LYS A 6 16.11 40.79 -9.03
N LEU A 7 15.74 39.67 -9.66
CA LEU A 7 15.44 38.38 -9.02
C LEU A 7 16.71 37.51 -9.14
N GLU A 8 17.66 37.74 -8.24
CA GLU A 8 18.73 36.80 -7.88
C GLU A 8 18.83 36.92 -6.36
N GLU A 9 17.90 36.30 -5.61
CA GLU A 9 18.00 36.05 -4.14
C GLU A 9 16.78 35.33 -3.50
N CYS A 10 15.87 34.72 -4.28
CA CYS A 10 14.83 33.85 -3.69
C CYS A 10 14.78 32.52 -4.45
N GLY A 11 15.56 31.55 -3.97
CA GLY A 11 15.36 30.14 -4.32
C GLY A 11 14.13 29.62 -3.57
N CYS A 12 13.09 29.25 -4.30
CA CYS A 12 12.04 28.40 -3.75
C CYS A 12 12.59 26.98 -3.64
N LEU A 13 12.83 26.53 -2.41
CA LEU A 13 13.13 25.14 -2.09
C LEU A 13 11.81 24.37 -2.02
N VAL A 14 11.77 23.19 -2.64
CA VAL A 14 10.80 22.14 -2.32
C VAL A 14 11.51 21.22 -1.34
N ASP A 15 11.00 21.18 -0.11
CA ASP A 15 11.44 20.23 0.92
C ASP A 15 10.92 18.83 0.53
N VAL A 16 11.83 17.86 0.49
CA VAL A 16 11.49 16.44 0.31
C VAL A 16 12.14 15.70 1.45
N ASP A 17 11.33 15.09 2.31
CA ASP A 17 11.75 14.30 3.46
C ASP A 17 12.67 13.15 2.99
N PRO A 18 13.89 12.97 3.53
CA PRO A 18 14.81 11.91 3.10
C PRO A 18 14.35 10.49 3.41
N GLY A 19 13.21 10.31 4.10
CA GLY A 19 12.64 9.02 4.48
C GLY A 19 11.94 8.22 3.36
N GLU A 20 11.61 8.83 2.22
CA GLU A 20 10.72 8.23 1.20
C GLU A 20 11.39 7.88 -0.15
N LEU A 21 12.71 7.78 -0.21
CA LEU A 21 13.38 7.18 -1.39
C LEU A 21 13.45 5.65 -1.25
N ASN A 22 12.30 4.99 -1.20
CA ASN A 22 12.21 3.61 -1.63
C ASN A 22 11.99 3.63 -3.14
N VAL A 23 13.08 3.45 -3.88
CA VAL A 23 13.02 3.15 -5.31
C VAL A 23 12.34 1.79 -5.39
N GLY A 24 11.01 1.79 -5.58
CA GLY A 24 10.21 0.60 -5.82
C GLY A 24 10.88 -0.18 -6.94
N ASP A 25 11.42 -1.35 -6.57
CA ASP A 25 12.18 -2.19 -7.47
C ASP A 25 11.15 -3.01 -8.25
N ASP A 26 10.69 -2.51 -9.40
CA ASP A 26 9.83 -3.22 -10.37
C ASP A 26 10.51 -4.48 -10.97
N SER A 27 11.49 -5.06 -10.28
CA SER A 27 12.26 -6.24 -10.66
C SER A 27 11.75 -7.54 -10.03
N ASP A 28 10.73 -7.49 -9.17
CA ASP A 28 10.26 -8.66 -8.42
C ASP A 28 9.79 -9.81 -9.32
N GLY A 29 9.14 -9.56 -10.46
CA GLY A 29 8.69 -10.62 -11.37
C GLY A 29 9.82 -11.47 -11.98
N ILE A 30 11.01 -10.90 -12.20
CA ILE A 30 12.19 -11.61 -12.75
C ILE A 30 13.20 -11.97 -11.65
N ARG A 31 13.14 -11.35 -10.47
CA ARG A 31 13.87 -11.83 -9.29
C ARG A 31 13.19 -13.06 -8.68
N ASP A 32 11.86 -13.14 -8.74
CA ASP A 32 11.06 -14.30 -8.37
C ASP A 32 11.23 -15.49 -9.32
N LEU A 33 11.48 -15.22 -10.62
CA LEU A 33 11.90 -16.20 -11.64
C LEU A 33 12.96 -17.17 -11.11
N VAL A 34 13.92 -16.64 -10.34
CA VAL A 34 15.07 -17.45 -9.95
C VAL A 34 15.05 -17.74 -8.46
N ALA A 35 14.52 -16.87 -7.60
CA ALA A 35 14.23 -17.23 -6.21
C ALA A 35 13.39 -18.53 -6.07
N ALA A 36 12.52 -18.85 -7.03
CA ALA A 36 11.76 -20.11 -7.03
C ALA A 36 12.60 -21.38 -7.29
N SER A 37 13.67 -21.30 -8.08
CA SER A 37 14.61 -22.41 -8.28
C SER A 37 15.38 -22.80 -7.01
N ALA A 38 15.32 -21.97 -5.95
CA ALA A 38 15.74 -22.29 -4.60
C ALA A 38 15.06 -23.54 -3.99
N SER A 39 13.82 -23.84 -4.39
CA SER A 39 13.11 -25.04 -3.94
C SER A 39 13.49 -26.30 -4.71
N ILE A 40 14.27 -26.15 -5.78
CA ILE A 40 14.78 -27.27 -6.59
C ILE A 40 16.19 -27.59 -6.13
N SER A 41 16.28 -28.42 -5.09
CA SER A 41 17.54 -28.89 -4.50
C SER A 41 18.35 -29.86 -5.39
N SER A 42 18.15 -29.89 -6.72
CA SER A 42 18.86 -30.89 -7.57
C SER A 42 18.98 -30.65 -9.09
N VAL A 43 18.51 -29.54 -9.69
CA VAL A 43 18.49 -29.43 -11.16
C VAL A 43 19.68 -28.62 -11.70
N ALA A 44 20.41 -29.21 -12.65
CA ALA A 44 21.61 -28.65 -13.28
C ALA A 44 21.42 -28.34 -14.79
N GLY A 45 20.18 -28.12 -15.23
CA GLY A 45 19.84 -27.64 -16.58
C GLY A 45 18.36 -27.25 -16.68
N TYR A 46 18.08 -26.06 -17.22
CA TYR A 46 16.74 -25.48 -17.28
C TYR A 46 16.49 -24.81 -18.64
N VAL A 47 15.25 -24.90 -19.12
CA VAL A 47 14.67 -24.05 -20.16
C VAL A 47 13.51 -23.28 -19.51
N PHE A 48 13.61 -21.96 -19.43
CA PHE A 48 12.48 -21.10 -19.07
C PHE A 48 11.85 -20.60 -20.36
N THR A 49 10.54 -20.67 -20.43
CA THR A 49 9.77 -20.15 -21.56
C THR A 49 8.82 -19.11 -20.99
N ALA A 50 8.95 -17.86 -21.45
CA ALA A 50 8.21 -16.72 -20.94
C ALA A 50 7.36 -16.11 -22.07
N VAL A 51 6.17 -15.66 -21.69
CA VAL A 51 5.20 -14.92 -22.49
C VAL A 51 5.30 -13.46 -22.06
N TRP A 52 5.77 -12.59 -22.95
CA TRP A 52 5.89 -11.15 -22.71
C TRP A 52 4.80 -10.38 -23.45
N ASP A 53 3.93 -9.65 -22.74
CA ASP A 53 3.01 -8.68 -23.34
C ASP A 53 3.60 -7.26 -23.19
N ALA A 54 3.83 -6.57 -24.30
CA ALA A 54 4.30 -5.19 -24.33
C ALA A 54 3.27 -4.34 -25.09
N ASN A 55 2.16 -4.03 -24.46
CA ASN A 55 1.19 -3.09 -25.01
C ASN A 55 1.72 -1.65 -24.96
N TYR A 56 2.43 -1.22 -26.00
CA TYR A 56 2.68 0.20 -26.27
C TYR A 56 1.52 0.78 -27.06
N THR A 57 0.73 1.68 -26.47
CA THR A 57 -0.14 2.57 -27.25
C THR A 57 0.72 3.70 -27.85
N GLU A 58 0.88 3.69 -29.17
CA GLU A 58 1.41 4.84 -29.93
C GLU A 58 0.43 6.02 -29.84
N LEU A 59 0.71 7.00 -28.98
CA LEU A 59 0.06 8.31 -29.00
C LEU A 59 0.59 9.15 -30.18
N ILE A 60 0.05 8.92 -31.38
CA ILE A 60 0.21 9.83 -32.52
C ILE A 60 -1.03 10.73 -32.62
N GLY A 61 -0.85 12.01 -32.28
CA GLY A 61 -1.70 13.10 -32.79
C GLY A 61 -2.37 14.00 -31.76
N TYR A 62 -1.72 15.11 -31.42
CA TYR A 62 -2.39 16.30 -30.86
C TYR A 62 -3.45 16.86 -31.83
N PRO A 63 -4.50 17.48 -31.29
CA PRO A 63 -4.76 18.87 -31.63
C PRO A 63 -4.69 19.76 -30.38
N THR A 64 -3.69 20.65 -30.38
CA THR A 64 -3.54 21.93 -29.66
C THR A 64 -4.30 22.15 -28.32
N PRO A 65 -3.58 22.47 -27.22
CA PRO A 65 -4.19 22.79 -25.92
C PRO A 65 -4.77 24.21 -25.83
N LEU A 66 -5.87 24.34 -25.09
CA LEU A 66 -6.32 25.60 -24.48
C LEU A 66 -5.33 26.02 -23.37
N PRO A 67 -5.07 27.34 -23.19
CA PRO A 67 -4.11 27.79 -22.18
C PRO A 67 -4.77 27.91 -20.79
N GLY A 68 -4.17 27.26 -19.80
CA GLY A 68 -4.28 27.68 -18.39
C GLY A 68 -4.65 26.61 -17.37
N VAL A 69 -3.81 25.59 -17.15
CA VAL A 69 -3.62 24.94 -15.83
C VAL A 69 -2.18 24.44 -15.77
N GLY A 70 -1.40 24.88 -14.78
CA GLY A 70 -0.04 24.41 -14.53
C GLY A 70 -0.03 23.21 -13.58
N ARG A 71 0.80 22.21 -13.87
CA ARG A 71 1.27 21.18 -12.93
C ARG A 71 2.76 20.88 -13.17
N SER A 72 3.48 20.84 -12.05
CA SER A 72 4.67 20.07 -11.62
C SER A 72 5.78 19.71 -12.63
N VAL A 73 7.02 20.03 -12.27
CA VAL A 73 8.26 19.55 -12.93
C VAL A 73 9.17 18.86 -11.90
N LEU A 74 9.68 17.67 -12.24
CA LEU A 74 10.71 16.88 -11.55
C LEU A 74 12.13 17.31 -12.02
N GLU A 75 13.14 17.36 -11.14
CA GLU A 75 14.55 17.66 -11.50
C GLU A 75 15.55 16.51 -11.21
N TYR A 76 16.65 16.45 -12.00
CA TYR A 76 17.59 15.32 -12.18
C TYR A 76 18.88 15.39 -11.33
N LYS A 77 19.46 14.22 -10.96
CA LYS A 77 20.54 14.10 -9.94
C LYS A 77 22.02 14.10 -10.39
N GLU A 78 22.34 14.25 -11.67
CA GLU A 78 23.77 14.30 -12.10
C GLU A 78 24.21 15.61 -12.76
N THR A 79 23.45 16.70 -12.55
CA THR A 79 23.93 18.05 -12.89
C THR A 79 24.11 18.83 -11.61
N LYS A 80 25.28 19.44 -11.39
CA LYS A 80 25.47 20.32 -10.23
C LYS A 80 24.53 21.53 -10.34
N PRO A 81 23.91 22.00 -9.24
CA PRO A 81 23.03 23.17 -9.27
C PRO A 81 23.71 24.37 -9.96
N GLY A 82 23.03 24.93 -10.97
CA GLY A 82 23.54 26.06 -11.76
C GLY A 82 24.39 25.73 -12.99
N GLU A 83 24.67 24.46 -13.30
CA GLU A 83 25.29 24.08 -14.58
C GLU A 83 24.25 23.71 -15.64
N SER A 84 24.43 24.21 -16.87
CA SER A 84 23.58 23.82 -18.00
C SER A 84 23.84 22.36 -18.40
N VAL A 85 22.80 21.54 -18.51
CA VAL A 85 22.86 20.22 -19.14
C VAL A 85 23.51 20.36 -20.53
N LYS A 86 24.63 19.65 -20.78
CA LYS A 86 25.32 19.72 -22.07
C LYS A 86 24.40 19.26 -23.20
N ASN A 87 24.40 20.01 -24.29
CA ASN A 87 23.66 19.68 -25.49
C ASN A 87 24.15 18.32 -26.03
N GLY A 88 23.32 17.27 -25.91
CA GLY A 88 23.64 15.89 -26.32
C GLY A 88 23.56 14.80 -25.24
N THR A 89 23.27 15.13 -23.98
CA THR A 89 23.01 14.11 -22.93
C THR A 89 21.66 13.42 -23.17
N LYS A 90 21.65 12.10 -23.31
CA LYS A 90 20.41 11.30 -23.39
C LYS A 90 19.95 10.92 -21.98
N LEU A 91 18.75 11.38 -21.61
CA LEU A 91 18.03 10.94 -20.41
C LEU A 91 16.95 9.94 -20.83
N ARG A 92 16.76 8.88 -20.04
CA ARG A 92 15.63 7.94 -20.19
C ARG A 92 14.78 8.02 -18.93
N ILE A 93 13.61 8.62 -19.05
CA ILE A 93 12.50 8.50 -18.09
C ILE A 93 11.80 7.18 -18.45
N LEU A 94 11.56 6.32 -17.47
CA LEU A 94 10.68 5.15 -17.65
C LEU A 94 9.24 5.57 -17.28
N PRO A 95 8.22 5.17 -18.06
CA PRO A 95 6.84 5.31 -17.63
C PRO A 95 6.61 4.50 -16.36
N VAL A 96 5.90 5.09 -15.40
CA VAL A 96 5.24 4.40 -14.28
C VAL A 96 3.91 3.87 -14.84
N GLY A 97 3.61 2.58 -14.66
CA GLY A 97 2.26 2.06 -14.86
C GLY A 97 2.03 0.88 -15.83
N ASP A 98 3.06 0.21 -16.37
CA ASP A 98 2.86 -1.05 -17.10
C ASP A 98 3.20 -2.24 -16.19
N SER A 99 2.20 -3.03 -15.81
CA SER A 99 2.45 -4.36 -15.22
C SER A 99 3.00 -5.28 -16.30
N ILE A 100 4.22 -5.78 -16.13
CA ILE A 100 4.76 -6.84 -17.00
C ILE A 100 4.15 -8.16 -16.52
N THR A 101 3.03 -8.58 -17.12
CA THR A 101 2.51 -9.93 -16.91
C THR A 101 3.41 -10.93 -17.63
N VAL A 102 4.20 -11.69 -16.87
CA VAL A 102 4.99 -12.82 -17.40
C VAL A 102 4.21 -14.11 -17.16
N VAL A 103 3.81 -14.79 -18.23
CA VAL A 103 3.25 -16.15 -18.14
C VAL A 103 4.35 -17.14 -18.48
N PHE A 104 4.56 -18.16 -17.65
CA PHE A 104 5.54 -19.19 -17.94
C PHE A 104 4.90 -20.35 -18.68
N ALA A 105 5.56 -20.76 -19.76
CA ALA A 105 5.25 -21.99 -20.48
C ALA A 105 6.07 -23.15 -19.92
N GLY A 106 5.56 -24.37 -20.06
CA GLY A 106 6.22 -25.56 -19.55
C GLY A 106 5.24 -26.65 -19.15
N THR A 107 5.73 -27.87 -18.97
CA THR A 107 4.93 -29.02 -18.50
C THR A 107 5.29 -29.47 -17.09
N GLU A 108 6.34 -28.93 -16.52
CA GLU A 108 6.74 -29.19 -15.14
C GLU A 108 6.31 -28.01 -14.27
N SER A 109 5.86 -28.28 -13.05
CA SER A 109 5.61 -27.25 -12.04
C SER A 109 6.03 -27.78 -10.67
N SER A 110 6.83 -27.01 -9.94
CA SER A 110 7.18 -27.28 -8.55
C SER A 110 7.69 -26.00 -7.87
N GLY A 111 7.72 -26.01 -6.52
CA GLY A 111 8.14 -24.85 -5.74
C GLY A 111 6.98 -23.93 -5.37
N THR A 112 7.30 -22.69 -4.99
CA THR A 112 6.34 -21.70 -4.47
C THR A 112 5.96 -20.62 -5.50
N MET A 113 6.34 -20.79 -6.77
CA MET A 113 6.14 -19.81 -7.83
C MET A 113 4.73 -19.90 -8.43
N LYS A 114 3.98 -18.80 -8.41
CA LYS A 114 2.68 -18.68 -9.10
C LYS A 114 2.92 -18.74 -10.61
N ASN A 115 2.11 -19.51 -11.34
CA ASN A 115 2.27 -19.77 -12.77
C ASN A 115 3.67 -20.28 -13.17
N GLY A 116 4.41 -20.90 -12.25
CA GLY A 116 5.79 -21.36 -12.45
C GLY A 116 5.89 -22.66 -13.27
N ASN A 117 5.24 -22.71 -14.43
CA ASN A 117 5.46 -23.80 -15.37
C ASN A 117 6.85 -23.62 -16.01
N TYR A 118 7.61 -24.70 -16.17
CA TYR A 118 8.91 -24.64 -16.82
C TYR A 118 9.25 -25.96 -17.51
N ALA A 119 10.35 -25.96 -18.26
CA ALA A 119 10.89 -27.13 -18.94
C ALA A 119 12.30 -27.44 -18.41
N ALA A 120 12.37 -28.09 -17.25
CA ALA A 120 13.63 -28.36 -16.57
C ALA A 120 13.62 -29.69 -15.84
N TRP A 121 14.76 -30.39 -15.86
CA TRP A 121 14.83 -31.76 -15.36
C TRP A 121 16.13 -32.05 -14.62
N SER A 122 15.97 -32.67 -13.45
CA SER A 122 17.07 -32.93 -12.51
C SER A 122 18.03 -33.98 -13.05
N GLY A 123 19.34 -33.66 -13.02
CA GLY A 123 20.39 -34.56 -13.47
C GLY A 123 20.35 -34.94 -14.95
N LYS A 124 19.67 -34.15 -15.81
CA LYS A 124 19.53 -34.45 -17.25
C LYS A 124 20.49 -33.66 -18.13
N THR A 125 20.94 -34.29 -19.22
CA THR A 125 21.85 -33.72 -20.22
C THR A 125 21.08 -32.96 -21.31
N ILE A 126 21.82 -32.25 -22.17
CA ILE A 126 21.26 -31.55 -23.33
C ILE A 126 20.45 -32.49 -24.24
N GLN A 127 20.88 -33.75 -24.42
CA GLN A 127 20.15 -34.70 -25.27
C GLN A 127 18.77 -35.02 -24.69
N TYR A 128 18.71 -35.29 -23.38
CA TYR A 128 17.44 -35.56 -22.72
C TYR A 128 16.50 -34.36 -22.83
N ILE A 129 16.99 -33.15 -22.60
CA ILE A 129 16.23 -31.91 -22.78
C ILE A 129 15.66 -31.85 -24.20
N SER A 130 16.50 -32.09 -25.21
CA SER A 130 16.07 -32.10 -26.62
C SER A 130 14.96 -33.11 -26.91
N ASP A 131 15.02 -34.30 -26.30
CA ASP A 131 14.03 -35.35 -26.51
C ASP A 131 12.68 -35.04 -25.83
N HIS A 132 12.65 -34.19 -24.79
CA HIS A 132 11.48 -34.00 -23.92
C HIS A 132 10.87 -32.58 -23.95
N VAL A 133 11.54 -31.59 -24.53
CA VAL A 133 11.07 -30.18 -24.52
C VAL A 133 9.88 -29.89 -25.44
N GLY A 134 9.53 -30.81 -26.35
CA GLY A 134 8.50 -30.59 -27.38
C GLY A 134 7.15 -30.10 -26.85
N PRO A 135 6.54 -30.78 -25.85
CA PRO A 135 5.26 -30.33 -25.26
C PRO A 135 5.30 -28.91 -24.65
N SER A 136 6.46 -28.44 -24.20
CA SER A 136 6.61 -27.05 -23.73
C SER A 136 6.74 -26.05 -24.88
N LEU A 137 7.34 -26.47 -26.01
CA LEU A 137 7.44 -25.65 -27.22
C LEU A 137 6.11 -25.55 -27.97
N GLU A 138 5.20 -26.52 -27.82
CA GLU A 138 3.82 -26.45 -28.33
C GLU A 138 3.03 -25.25 -27.75
N GLN A 139 3.44 -24.74 -26.58
CA GLN A 139 2.87 -23.54 -25.95
C GLN A 139 3.38 -22.24 -26.59
N ARG A 140 4.28 -22.32 -27.57
CA ARG A 140 4.74 -21.20 -28.43
C ARG A 140 5.10 -19.92 -27.65
N PRO A 141 6.07 -19.99 -26.73
CA PRO A 141 6.58 -18.81 -26.02
C PRO A 141 7.28 -17.84 -26.98
N ASN A 142 7.23 -16.54 -26.68
CA ASN A 142 7.95 -15.52 -27.46
C ASN A 142 9.38 -15.28 -26.96
N ILE A 143 9.74 -15.74 -25.74
CA ILE A 143 11.11 -15.75 -25.23
C ILE A 143 11.45 -17.13 -24.63
N ILE A 144 12.63 -17.66 -24.99
CA ILE A 144 13.18 -18.92 -24.45
C ILE A 144 14.54 -18.64 -23.80
N LEU A 145 14.66 -18.84 -22.49
CA LEU A 145 15.92 -18.77 -21.75
C LEU A 145 16.47 -20.18 -21.57
N LEU A 146 17.59 -20.49 -22.23
CA LEU A 146 18.19 -21.82 -22.27
C LEU A 146 19.48 -21.88 -21.46
N ALA A 147 19.50 -22.62 -20.37
CA ALA A 147 20.71 -22.99 -19.62
C ALA A 147 20.89 -24.51 -19.59
N ALA A 148 21.67 -25.07 -20.52
CA ALA A 148 21.90 -26.50 -20.62
C ALA A 148 23.38 -26.84 -20.82
N GLY A 149 23.84 -27.92 -20.19
CA GLY A 149 25.20 -28.45 -20.35
C GLY A 149 25.97 -28.73 -19.06
N THR A 150 25.48 -28.30 -17.89
CA THR A 150 26.19 -28.55 -16.62
C THR A 150 26.32 -30.06 -16.32
N ASN A 151 25.27 -30.84 -16.59
CA ASN A 151 25.31 -32.30 -16.43
C ASN A 151 26.18 -32.99 -17.49
N ASP A 152 26.21 -32.47 -18.71
CA ASP A 152 27.11 -32.96 -19.75
C ASP A 152 28.57 -32.84 -19.29
N MET A 153 28.95 -31.79 -18.54
CA MET A 153 30.34 -31.63 -18.07
C MET A 153 30.73 -32.53 -16.88
N ASN A 154 29.75 -33.22 -16.28
CA ASN A 154 29.96 -34.02 -15.08
C ASN A 154 30.94 -35.20 -15.33
N SER A 155 31.84 -35.44 -14.38
CA SER A 155 32.80 -36.56 -14.43
C SER A 155 32.14 -37.93 -14.27
N ASN A 156 30.94 -37.99 -13.68
CA ASN A 156 30.19 -39.22 -13.47
C ASN A 156 29.44 -39.61 -14.76
N PRO A 157 29.80 -40.73 -15.43
CA PRO A 157 29.15 -41.17 -16.67
C PRO A 157 27.69 -41.60 -16.48
N ALA A 158 27.23 -41.81 -15.25
CA ALA A 158 25.82 -42.03 -14.96
C ALA A 158 24.99 -40.74 -15.06
N ILE A 159 25.63 -39.56 -14.97
CA ILE A 159 25.00 -38.23 -15.10
C ILE A 159 25.24 -37.69 -16.51
N SER A 160 26.47 -37.78 -17.03
CA SER A 160 26.82 -37.43 -18.41
C SER A 160 26.59 -38.62 -19.36
N ALA A 161 25.33 -39.06 -19.47
CA ALA A 161 24.95 -40.28 -20.18
C ALA A 161 25.41 -40.31 -21.66
N GLU A 162 25.45 -39.16 -22.33
CA GLU A 162 25.90 -38.98 -23.70
C GLU A 162 27.38 -38.58 -23.81
N GLY A 163 28.13 -38.77 -22.73
CA GLY A 163 29.54 -38.42 -22.59
C GLY A 163 29.77 -36.95 -22.22
N ASN A 164 30.95 -36.70 -21.66
CA ASN A 164 31.35 -35.40 -21.13
C ASN A 164 32.33 -34.61 -22.00
N ASP A 165 32.42 -34.91 -23.29
CA ASP A 165 33.20 -34.12 -24.24
C ASP A 165 32.55 -32.75 -24.47
N PRO A 166 33.23 -31.61 -24.18
CA PRO A 166 32.69 -30.26 -24.40
C PRO A 166 32.25 -30.00 -25.83
N LYS A 167 32.97 -30.54 -26.83
CA LYS A 167 32.61 -30.34 -28.23
C LYS A 167 31.35 -31.12 -28.60
N GLY A 168 31.25 -32.40 -28.22
CA GLY A 168 30.04 -33.19 -28.39
C GLY A 168 28.82 -32.58 -27.69
N ALA A 169 28.99 -32.01 -26.49
CA ALA A 169 27.93 -31.28 -25.80
C ALA A 169 27.51 -30.00 -26.55
N ALA A 170 28.47 -29.24 -27.10
CA ALA A 170 28.19 -28.04 -27.89
C ALA A 170 27.44 -28.38 -29.20
N ASP A 171 27.79 -29.49 -29.85
CA ASP A 171 27.06 -29.99 -31.02
C ASP A 171 25.60 -30.37 -30.68
N ARG A 172 25.37 -30.97 -29.51
CA ARG A 172 24.01 -31.24 -29.00
C ARG A 172 23.25 -29.96 -28.68
N LEU A 173 23.91 -28.97 -28.07
CA LEU A 173 23.30 -27.66 -27.78
C LEU A 173 22.84 -26.98 -29.06
N GLY A 174 23.65 -27.04 -30.12
CA GLY A 174 23.27 -26.54 -31.43
C GLY A 174 21.97 -27.17 -31.96
N LYS A 175 21.87 -28.50 -31.91
CA LYS A 175 20.65 -29.22 -32.34
C LYS A 175 19.42 -28.89 -31.49
N LEU A 176 19.60 -28.67 -30.19
CA LEU A 176 18.52 -28.24 -29.30
C LEU A 176 18.01 -26.85 -29.69
N ILE A 177 18.91 -25.91 -29.97
CA ILE A 177 18.55 -24.57 -30.45
C ILE A 177 17.84 -24.66 -31.80
N ASP A 178 18.33 -25.50 -32.72
CA ASP A 178 17.70 -25.69 -34.04
C ASP A 178 16.27 -26.22 -33.88
N LYS A 179 16.02 -27.16 -32.98
CA LYS A 179 14.68 -27.65 -32.64
C LYS A 179 13.77 -26.53 -32.10
N MET A 180 14.27 -25.69 -31.20
CA MET A 180 13.52 -24.56 -30.65
C MET A 180 13.17 -23.52 -31.73
N ILE A 181 14.09 -23.26 -32.66
CA ILE A 181 13.84 -22.39 -33.81
C ILE A 181 12.76 -22.98 -34.72
N ASP A 182 12.82 -24.29 -34.98
CA ASP A 182 11.85 -24.96 -35.86
C ASP A 182 10.43 -24.98 -35.25
N GLU A 183 10.33 -25.19 -33.93
CA GLU A 183 9.04 -25.29 -33.22
C GLU A 183 8.48 -23.92 -32.77
N CYS A 184 9.35 -22.94 -32.50
CA CYS A 184 8.99 -21.57 -32.09
C CYS A 184 9.76 -20.52 -32.93
N PRO A 185 9.47 -20.39 -34.24
CA PRO A 185 10.21 -19.49 -35.14
C PRO A 185 10.07 -18.00 -34.79
N ASP A 186 9.05 -17.67 -34.00
CA ASP A 186 8.68 -16.37 -33.44
C ASP A 186 9.42 -16.04 -32.12
N ALA A 187 10.08 -17.02 -31.51
CA ALA A 187 10.74 -16.82 -30.22
C ALA A 187 12.12 -16.16 -30.35
N THR A 188 12.46 -15.30 -29.38
CA THR A 188 13.86 -14.97 -29.09
C THR A 188 14.45 -15.99 -28.13
N ILE A 189 15.57 -16.61 -28.51
CA ILE A 189 16.27 -17.61 -27.70
C ILE A 189 17.53 -16.99 -27.08
N VAL A 190 17.62 -16.97 -25.75
CA VAL A 190 18.79 -16.50 -25.01
C VAL A 190 19.48 -17.71 -24.36
N VAL A 191 20.70 -18.00 -24.79
CA VAL A 191 21.45 -19.20 -24.41
C VAL A 191 22.55 -18.84 -23.41
N ALA A 192 22.48 -19.37 -22.20
CA ALA A 192 23.50 -19.14 -21.18
C ALA A 192 24.80 -19.90 -21.50
N MET A 193 25.91 -19.18 -21.39
CA MET A 193 27.20 -19.78 -21.06
C MET A 193 27.10 -20.25 -19.61
N ILE A 194 26.89 -21.55 -19.37
CA ILE A 194 26.58 -22.11 -18.03
C ILE A 194 27.53 -21.57 -16.93
N ILE A 195 27.00 -21.42 -15.72
CA ILE A 195 27.74 -20.94 -14.54
C ILE A 195 29.00 -21.77 -14.24
N ASN A 196 29.94 -21.15 -13.51
CA ASN A 196 31.13 -21.84 -13.02
C ASN A 196 30.80 -22.92 -11.98
N THR A 197 31.73 -23.84 -11.79
CA THR A 197 31.66 -24.86 -10.73
C THR A 197 32.92 -24.81 -9.86
N CYS A 198 32.78 -25.04 -8.55
CA CYS A 198 33.94 -25.29 -7.68
C CYS A 198 34.44 -26.75 -7.69
N ASN A 199 33.82 -27.63 -8.49
CA ASN A 199 34.29 -28.99 -8.68
C ASN A 199 35.52 -29.01 -9.62
N GLN A 200 36.68 -29.40 -9.08
CA GLN A 200 37.95 -29.38 -9.79
C GLN A 200 38.01 -30.34 -10.99
N ASP A 201 37.29 -31.46 -10.94
CA ASP A 201 37.30 -32.45 -12.02
C ASP A 201 36.42 -32.01 -13.20
N GLN A 202 35.39 -31.21 -12.94
CA GLN A 202 34.44 -30.70 -13.93
C GLN A 202 34.84 -29.35 -14.52
N SER A 203 35.42 -28.46 -13.70
CA SER A 203 35.75 -27.07 -14.07
C SER A 203 36.53 -26.92 -15.39
N PRO A 204 37.56 -27.72 -15.72
CA PRO A 204 38.26 -27.62 -17.00
C PRO A 204 37.37 -27.84 -18.23
N ARG A 205 36.39 -28.75 -18.12
CA ARG A 205 35.44 -29.04 -19.21
C ARG A 205 34.36 -27.98 -19.29
N THR A 206 33.86 -27.50 -18.16
CA THR A 206 32.95 -26.34 -18.11
C THR A 206 33.55 -25.12 -18.81
N MET A 207 34.81 -24.77 -18.55
CA MET A 207 35.48 -23.66 -19.23
C MET A 207 35.60 -23.86 -20.75
N GLN A 208 35.90 -25.09 -21.20
CA GLN A 208 35.95 -25.41 -22.63
C GLN A 208 34.56 -25.30 -23.28
N PHE A 209 33.51 -25.80 -22.62
CA PHE A 209 32.14 -25.71 -23.12
C PHE A 209 31.67 -24.25 -23.19
N GLN A 210 31.90 -23.44 -22.15
CA GLN A 210 31.61 -22.01 -22.14
C GLN A 210 32.24 -21.28 -23.34
N GLN A 211 33.48 -21.60 -23.71
CA GLN A 211 34.16 -21.00 -24.88
C GLN A 211 33.54 -21.40 -26.24
N LEU A 212 32.81 -22.52 -26.30
CA LEU A 212 32.17 -23.01 -27.53
C LEU A 212 30.78 -22.42 -27.74
N VAL A 213 30.03 -22.11 -26.68
CA VAL A 213 28.64 -21.60 -26.73
C VAL A 213 28.49 -20.37 -27.64
N PRO A 214 29.36 -19.32 -27.59
CA PRO A 214 29.24 -18.18 -28.48
C PRO A 214 29.32 -18.55 -29.96
N GLY A 215 30.13 -19.56 -30.33
CA GLY A 215 30.23 -20.05 -31.70
C GLY A 215 28.97 -20.79 -32.17
N VAL A 216 28.38 -21.59 -31.29
CA VAL A 216 27.09 -22.28 -31.53
C VAL A 216 25.99 -21.27 -31.81
N VAL A 217 25.85 -20.27 -30.94
CA VAL A 217 24.85 -19.20 -31.07
C VAL A 217 25.10 -18.32 -32.29
N LYS A 218 26.35 -17.87 -32.50
CA LYS A 218 26.71 -16.98 -33.61
C LYS A 218 26.33 -17.58 -34.96
N THR A 219 26.48 -18.89 -35.13
CA THR A 219 26.08 -19.58 -36.38
C THR A 219 24.60 -19.36 -36.68
N ARG A 220 23.68 -19.65 -35.74
CA ARG A 220 22.23 -19.44 -35.95
C ARG A 220 21.85 -17.96 -36.10
N ARG A 221 22.53 -17.08 -35.37
CA ARG A 221 22.31 -15.64 -35.49
C ARG A 221 22.74 -15.10 -36.85
N ASP A 222 23.88 -15.56 -37.39
CA ASP A 222 24.36 -15.18 -38.71
C ASP A 222 23.44 -15.75 -39.84
N ASP A 223 22.75 -16.87 -39.56
CA ASP A 223 21.71 -17.45 -40.43
C ASP A 223 20.35 -16.71 -40.33
N GLY A 224 20.26 -15.69 -39.47
CA GLY A 224 19.10 -14.78 -39.39
C GLY A 224 18.12 -15.06 -38.25
N HIS A 225 18.40 -16.03 -37.38
CA HIS A 225 17.53 -16.35 -36.24
C HIS A 225 17.77 -15.43 -35.03
N HIS A 226 16.73 -15.21 -34.22
CA HIS A 226 16.79 -14.40 -32.99
C HIS A 226 17.42 -15.17 -31.83
N VAL A 227 18.73 -15.42 -31.92
CA VAL A 227 19.49 -16.17 -30.88
C VAL A 227 20.62 -15.33 -30.31
N LEU A 228 20.68 -15.22 -28.98
CA LEU A 228 21.72 -14.51 -28.23
C LEU A 228 22.42 -15.42 -27.23
N ALA A 229 23.68 -15.11 -26.94
CA ALA A 229 24.44 -15.76 -25.88
C ALA A 229 24.45 -14.84 -24.66
N ALA A 230 24.15 -15.40 -23.49
CA ALA A 230 24.20 -14.72 -22.21
C ALA A 230 25.41 -15.21 -21.41
N ASP A 231 26.29 -14.29 -21.01
CA ASP A 231 27.53 -14.63 -20.31
C ASP A 231 27.29 -14.77 -18.80
N PHE A 232 27.20 -16.01 -18.30
CA PHE A 232 27.09 -16.29 -16.86
C PHE A 232 28.44 -16.71 -16.26
N THR A 233 29.55 -16.56 -17.00
CA THR A 233 30.88 -16.96 -16.53
C THR A 233 31.42 -16.07 -15.40
N THR A 234 30.78 -14.93 -15.13
CA THR A 234 31.08 -14.07 -13.98
C THR A 234 30.34 -14.46 -12.72
N PHE A 235 29.42 -15.44 -12.78
CA PHE A 235 28.68 -15.91 -11.62
C PHE A 235 29.64 -16.52 -10.59
N GLN A 236 29.61 -15.97 -9.37
CA GLN A 236 30.57 -16.32 -8.32
C GLN A 236 30.26 -17.68 -7.70
N THR A 237 31.26 -18.56 -7.60
CA THR A 237 31.09 -19.90 -7.02
C THR A 237 30.78 -19.88 -5.52
N SER A 238 30.96 -18.75 -4.83
CA SER A 238 30.53 -18.54 -3.44
C SER A 238 29.01 -18.59 -3.28
N ASN A 239 28.26 -18.40 -4.36
CA ASN A 239 26.81 -18.46 -4.38
C ASN A 239 26.28 -19.87 -4.71
N LEU A 240 27.12 -20.91 -4.59
CA LEU A 240 26.76 -22.31 -4.84
C LEU A 240 26.74 -23.11 -3.54
N GLN A 241 25.75 -23.99 -3.38
CA GLN A 241 25.62 -24.83 -2.18
C GLN A 241 26.42 -26.14 -2.25
N ASP A 242 26.61 -26.71 -3.44
CA ASP A 242 27.27 -28.02 -3.62
C ASP A 242 28.22 -28.05 -4.84
N CYS A 243 28.79 -26.89 -5.17
CA CYS A 243 29.60 -26.63 -6.36
C CYS A 243 28.88 -26.69 -7.70
N ILE A 244 27.58 -27.01 -7.76
CA ILE A 244 26.83 -27.08 -9.01
C ILE A 244 25.54 -26.27 -8.91
N HIS A 245 24.82 -26.35 -7.80
CA HIS A 245 23.55 -25.67 -7.59
C HIS A 245 23.75 -24.34 -6.88
N PRO A 246 23.12 -23.25 -7.35
CA PRO A 246 23.05 -21.99 -6.60
C PRO A 246 22.35 -22.14 -5.23
N THR A 247 22.68 -21.25 -4.29
CA THR A 247 21.90 -21.02 -3.06
C THR A 247 20.64 -20.20 -3.39
N ASN A 248 19.72 -20.01 -2.44
CA ASN A 248 18.53 -19.17 -2.65
C ASN A 248 18.90 -17.74 -3.12
N ASP A 249 19.93 -17.15 -2.52
CA ASP A 249 20.43 -15.82 -2.93
C ASP A 249 21.21 -15.88 -4.25
N GLY A 250 21.97 -16.96 -4.48
CA GLY A 250 22.62 -17.21 -5.76
C GLY A 250 21.64 -17.34 -6.92
N TYR A 251 20.50 -17.96 -6.65
CA TYR A 251 19.40 -18.04 -7.57
C TYR A 251 18.79 -16.65 -7.83
N LYS A 252 18.43 -15.84 -6.82
CA LYS A 252 17.99 -14.44 -7.05
C LYS A 252 18.94 -13.65 -7.96
N LEU A 253 20.24 -13.76 -7.71
CA LEU A 253 21.28 -13.12 -8.53
C LEU A 253 21.30 -13.64 -9.98
N MET A 254 21.06 -14.93 -10.19
CA MET A 254 20.94 -15.50 -11.54
C MET A 254 19.69 -14.95 -12.26
N GLY A 255 18.65 -14.54 -11.53
CA GLY A 255 17.52 -13.79 -12.08
C GLY A 255 17.89 -12.41 -12.58
N ASP A 256 18.68 -11.66 -11.80
CA ASP A 256 19.20 -10.36 -12.24
C ASP A 256 20.05 -10.46 -13.51
N TYR A 257 20.79 -11.58 -13.69
CA TYR A 257 21.54 -11.85 -14.91
C TYR A 257 20.58 -12.01 -16.09
N TRP A 258 19.59 -12.91 -16.00
CA TRP A 258 18.59 -13.09 -17.05
C TRP A 258 17.85 -11.80 -17.39
N TYR A 259 17.40 -11.05 -16.38
CA TYR A 259 16.79 -9.74 -16.53
C TYR A 259 17.64 -8.80 -17.38
N SER A 260 18.92 -8.70 -17.01
CA SER A 260 19.88 -7.82 -17.67
C SER A 260 20.07 -8.19 -19.14
N PHE A 261 20.11 -9.49 -19.48
CA PHE A 261 20.24 -9.94 -20.87
C PHE A 261 18.95 -9.77 -21.68
N VAL A 262 17.78 -10.01 -21.09
CA VAL A 262 16.48 -9.79 -21.75
C VAL A 262 16.30 -8.31 -22.12
N HIS A 263 16.71 -7.39 -21.23
CA HIS A 263 16.68 -5.94 -21.50
C HIS A 263 17.58 -5.48 -22.65
N GLN A 264 18.52 -6.32 -23.08
CA GLN A 264 19.42 -6.05 -24.20
C GLN A 264 18.91 -6.64 -25.52
N ILE A 265 17.82 -7.41 -25.51
CA ILE A 265 17.20 -7.95 -26.73
C ILE A 265 16.71 -6.77 -27.58
N PRO A 266 17.01 -6.73 -28.89
CA PRO A 266 16.40 -5.76 -29.79
C PRO A 266 14.88 -5.87 -29.72
N THR A 267 14.16 -4.79 -29.41
CA THR A 267 12.70 -4.82 -29.17
C THR A 267 11.91 -5.48 -30.31
N LYS A 268 12.34 -5.28 -31.56
CA LYS A 268 11.78 -5.92 -32.76
C LYS A 268 11.96 -7.45 -32.85
N TRP A 269 12.66 -8.07 -31.90
CA TRP A 269 12.83 -9.53 -31.84
C TRP A 269 11.83 -10.19 -30.89
N ILE A 270 11.11 -9.40 -30.08
CA ILE A 270 10.07 -9.86 -29.18
C ILE A 270 8.73 -9.43 -29.78
N GLU A 271 7.95 -10.41 -30.24
CA GLU A 271 6.59 -10.22 -30.76
C GLU A 271 5.57 -10.74 -29.75
N GLU A 272 4.27 -10.43 -29.94
CA GLU A 272 3.22 -10.99 -29.09
C GLU A 272 3.24 -12.53 -29.08
N PRO A 273 2.97 -13.16 -27.92
CA PRO A 273 2.91 -14.62 -27.81
C PRO A 273 1.79 -15.19 -28.70
N ILE A 274 2.09 -16.26 -29.44
CA ILE A 274 1.15 -16.88 -30.38
C ILE A 274 0.38 -18.05 -29.75
N GLY A 275 0.96 -18.72 -28.73
CA GLY A 275 0.34 -19.86 -28.05
C GLY A 275 -0.67 -19.45 -26.97
N PRO A 276 -1.67 -20.30 -26.67
CA PRO A 276 -2.54 -20.08 -25.52
C PRO A 276 -1.76 -20.20 -24.21
N ASP A 277 -2.16 -19.44 -23.20
CA ASP A 277 -1.64 -19.62 -21.84
C ASP A 277 -1.83 -21.08 -21.39
N PRO A 278 -0.87 -21.66 -20.64
CA PRO A 278 -1.00 -23.00 -20.12
C PRO A 278 -2.29 -23.12 -19.31
N VAL A 279 -3.17 -24.02 -19.74
CA VAL A 279 -4.39 -24.36 -19.00
C VAL A 279 -3.97 -25.13 -17.76
N SER A 280 -4.05 -24.52 -16.59
CA SER A 280 -4.03 -25.26 -15.33
C SER A 280 -5.34 -26.05 -15.23
N ASP A 281 -5.25 -27.37 -15.09
CA ASP A 281 -6.38 -28.28 -14.84
C ASP A 281 -7.03 -28.08 -13.45
N ASP A 282 -6.91 -26.90 -12.84
CA ASP A 282 -7.43 -26.60 -11.50
C ASP A 282 -8.69 -25.72 -11.60
N ASP A 283 -9.74 -26.13 -10.88
CA ASP A 283 -11.12 -25.66 -10.99
C ASP A 283 -11.37 -24.23 -10.46
N GLY A 284 -10.42 -23.31 -10.64
CA GLY A 284 -10.66 -21.87 -10.48
C GLY A 284 -10.73 -21.35 -9.04
N ASP A 285 -10.25 -22.09 -8.05
CA ASP A 285 -9.98 -21.52 -6.74
C ASP A 285 -8.52 -21.09 -6.69
N ASN A 286 -8.28 -19.80 -6.47
CA ASN A 286 -6.97 -19.22 -6.14
C ASN A 286 -6.46 -19.76 -4.79
N GLY A 287 -6.42 -21.08 -4.58
CA GLY A 287 -6.37 -21.72 -3.27
C GLY A 287 -7.66 -21.54 -2.47
N GLY A 288 -7.88 -22.43 -1.51
CA GLY A 288 -8.88 -22.24 -0.45
C GLY A 288 -8.36 -21.32 0.65
N VAL A 289 -8.98 -21.38 1.83
CA VAL A 289 -8.61 -20.60 3.01
C VAL A 289 -7.12 -20.79 3.39
N ASP A 290 -6.37 -19.70 3.55
CA ASP A 290 -4.95 -19.69 3.95
C ASP A 290 -4.78 -20.09 5.42
N LYS A 291 -3.96 -21.10 5.71
CA LYS A 291 -3.70 -21.60 7.06
C LYS A 291 -2.42 -21.05 7.68
N ASN A 292 -1.65 -20.25 6.93
CA ASN A 292 -0.29 -19.83 7.27
C ASN A 292 -0.14 -18.31 7.37
N ILE A 293 -1.21 -17.59 7.70
CA ILE A 293 -1.13 -16.16 7.97
C ILE A 293 -0.35 -15.95 9.29
N PRO A 294 0.77 -15.20 9.27
CA PRO A 294 1.54 -14.92 10.48
C PRO A 294 0.75 -14.01 11.43
N PRO A 295 1.07 -14.00 12.74
CA PRO A 295 0.46 -13.03 13.65
C PRO A 295 0.85 -11.58 13.29
N PRO A 296 0.10 -10.59 13.81
CA PRO A 296 0.44 -9.18 13.68
C PRO A 296 1.87 -8.90 14.15
N ASP A 297 2.60 -8.14 13.34
CA ASP A 297 3.91 -7.61 13.70
C ASP A 297 3.81 -6.09 13.84
N TRP A 298 3.60 -5.60 15.07
CA TRP A 298 3.60 -4.16 15.36
C TRP A 298 4.99 -3.53 15.34
N GLY A 299 6.03 -4.30 14.97
CA GLY A 299 7.40 -3.87 14.95
C GLY A 299 8.01 -3.75 16.34
N THR A 300 9.19 -3.13 16.40
CA THR A 300 9.83 -2.74 17.64
C THR A 300 9.77 -1.24 17.77
N SER A 301 9.55 -0.72 18.98
CA SER A 301 9.54 0.73 19.18
C SER A 301 10.90 1.30 18.74
N PRO A 302 10.94 2.28 17.80
CA PRO A 302 12.20 2.85 17.32
C PRO A 302 12.93 3.64 18.42
N ILE A 303 12.24 3.97 19.52
CA ILE A 303 12.80 4.66 20.67
C ILE A 303 13.58 3.66 21.52
N GLN A 304 14.86 3.49 21.20
CA GLN A 304 15.81 2.86 22.11
C GLN A 304 15.91 3.73 23.37
N VAL A 305 15.62 3.17 24.54
CA VAL A 305 15.89 3.87 25.81
C VAL A 305 17.40 4.07 25.93
N THR A 306 17.86 5.31 25.75
CA THR A 306 19.27 5.64 25.96
C THR A 306 19.54 5.87 27.45
N SER A 307 20.81 5.98 27.86
CA SER A 307 21.13 6.31 29.25
C SER A 307 20.88 7.79 29.54
N LYS A 308 20.71 8.14 30.82
CA LYS A 308 20.60 9.53 31.27
C LYS A 308 21.81 10.39 30.84
N GLU A 309 23.00 9.78 30.77
CA GLU A 309 24.21 10.45 30.28
C GLU A 309 24.10 10.80 28.80
N ALA A 310 23.50 9.92 27.97
CA ALA A 310 23.28 10.20 26.56
C ALA A 310 22.28 11.35 26.36
N VAL A 311 21.24 11.45 27.19
CA VAL A 311 20.30 12.58 27.22
C VAL A 311 21.03 13.89 27.54
N ALA A 312 21.87 13.87 28.58
CA ALA A 312 22.67 15.03 28.97
C ALA A 312 23.67 15.47 27.88
N GLU A 313 24.39 14.52 27.27
CA GLU A 313 25.32 14.80 26.18
C GLU A 313 24.63 15.39 24.94
N ALA A 314 23.45 14.86 24.59
CA ALA A 314 22.68 15.38 23.47
C ALA A 314 22.15 16.79 23.74
N ALA A 315 21.74 17.10 24.96
CA ALA A 315 21.31 18.44 25.34
C ALA A 315 22.46 19.46 25.31
N GLU A 316 23.64 19.09 25.80
CA GLU A 316 24.84 19.94 25.71
C GLU A 316 25.24 20.17 24.24
N TRP A 317 25.11 19.14 23.41
CA TRP A 317 25.31 19.25 21.97
C TRP A 317 24.27 20.19 21.31
N ALA A 318 23.00 20.06 21.67
CA ALA A 318 21.89 20.89 21.17
C ALA A 318 21.94 22.34 21.65
N ARG A 319 22.74 22.64 22.69
CA ARG A 319 23.02 24.01 23.17
C ARG A 319 24.35 24.58 22.67
N GLY A 320 25.08 23.86 21.81
CA GLY A 320 26.34 24.31 21.21
C GLY A 320 27.55 24.25 22.17
N GLY A 321 27.38 23.62 23.33
CA GLY A 321 28.32 23.71 24.44
C GLY A 321 28.45 25.13 25.02
N LYS A 322 29.33 25.31 26.02
CA LYS A 322 29.44 26.58 26.77
C LYS A 322 29.90 27.81 25.97
N ASP A 323 30.35 27.67 24.73
CA ASP A 323 31.11 28.73 24.04
C ASP A 323 30.83 28.91 22.53
N VAL A 324 29.74 28.39 21.94
CA VAL A 324 29.47 28.55 20.48
C VAL A 324 28.01 28.90 20.17
N PRO A 325 27.74 29.98 19.42
CA PRO A 325 26.42 30.24 18.86
C PRO A 325 26.04 29.15 17.86
N ILE A 326 24.89 28.52 18.05
CA ILE A 326 24.37 27.52 17.11
C ILE A 326 23.75 28.28 15.95
N GLY A 327 24.40 28.24 14.79
CA GLY A 327 23.74 28.59 13.53
C GLY A 327 22.88 27.41 13.08
N CYS A 328 21.66 27.68 12.65
CA CYS A 328 20.87 26.68 11.91
C CYS A 328 21.69 26.25 10.68
N ASN A 329 22.11 24.99 10.63
CA ASN A 329 22.79 24.44 9.46
C ASN A 329 21.75 24.09 8.39
N ASP A 330 22.13 24.21 7.12
CA ASP A 330 21.30 23.84 5.96
C ASP A 330 20.88 22.34 5.97
N VAL A 331 21.51 21.52 6.83
CA VAL A 331 21.14 20.13 7.08
C VAL A 331 20.96 19.93 8.59
N PRO A 332 19.73 19.66 9.08
CA PRO A 332 19.51 19.37 10.48
C PRO A 332 20.23 18.08 10.87
N ASN A 333 20.97 18.12 11.98
CA ASN A 333 21.58 16.94 12.58
C ASN A 333 20.72 16.53 13.77
N TRP A 334 20.38 15.25 13.85
CA TRP A 334 19.57 14.71 14.95
C TRP A 334 20.43 13.81 15.83
N ARG A 335 20.28 13.93 17.15
CA ARG A 335 20.82 12.97 18.12
C ARG A 335 19.67 12.31 18.86
N ALA A 336 19.54 10.99 18.72
CA ALA A 336 18.55 10.23 19.47
C ALA A 336 18.87 10.28 20.97
N THR A 337 17.91 10.75 21.77
CA THR A 337 17.98 10.84 23.24
C THR A 337 17.09 9.82 23.94
N GLY A 338 16.44 8.93 23.18
CA GLY A 338 15.49 7.97 23.73
C GLY A 338 14.27 8.65 24.34
N LYS A 339 13.77 8.10 25.46
CA LYS A 339 12.55 8.56 26.14
C LYS A 339 12.91 9.67 27.14
N ILE A 340 12.42 10.89 26.92
CA ILE A 340 12.62 12.05 27.82
C ILE A 340 11.38 12.41 28.65
N ALA A 341 10.21 11.87 28.31
CA ALA A 341 8.96 12.00 29.07
C ALA A 341 8.25 10.66 29.13
N LEU A 342 7.60 10.34 30.26
CA LEU A 342 6.80 9.11 30.40
C LEU A 342 5.39 9.24 29.78
N GLY A 343 4.90 10.46 29.59
CA GLY A 343 3.51 10.73 29.25
C GLY A 343 2.57 10.52 30.45
N LEU A 344 1.29 10.86 30.28
CA LEU A 344 0.26 10.66 31.30
C LEU A 344 -0.43 9.28 31.22
N GLU A 345 -0.16 8.52 30.16
CA GLU A 345 -0.74 7.18 29.90
C GLU A 345 -2.28 7.15 29.98
N ARG A 346 -2.94 8.25 29.60
CA ARG A 346 -4.40 8.37 29.58
C ARG A 346 -4.93 8.12 28.19
N ASN A 347 -5.45 6.92 27.96
CA ASN A 347 -6.26 6.59 26.79
C ASN A 347 -7.74 6.72 27.15
N GLY A 348 -8.60 6.76 26.13
CA GLY A 348 -10.02 6.47 26.29
C GLY A 348 -10.27 5.05 26.80
N ASP A 349 -11.53 4.70 27.03
CA ASP A 349 -11.88 3.37 27.53
C ASP A 349 -11.79 2.29 26.45
N TRP A 350 -11.75 2.69 25.17
CA TRP A 350 -11.77 1.81 24.00
C TRP A 350 -12.91 0.79 24.06
N LYS A 351 -14.04 1.20 24.65
CA LYS A 351 -15.26 0.40 24.77
C LYS A 351 -16.39 1.03 23.98
N TYR A 352 -16.97 0.22 23.10
CA TYR A 352 -18.16 0.61 22.36
C TYR A 352 -19.39 0.56 23.27
N HIS A 353 -20.02 1.71 23.45
CA HIS A 353 -21.29 1.87 24.16
C HIS A 353 -22.41 1.95 23.16
N ARG A 354 -23.04 0.81 22.87
CA ARG A 354 -24.09 0.71 21.85
C ARG A 354 -25.30 1.61 22.14
N ASN A 355 -25.84 2.22 21.09
CA ASN A 355 -27.08 2.98 21.13
C ASN A 355 -27.72 2.99 19.73
N TRP A 356 -28.67 2.09 19.50
CA TRP A 356 -29.32 1.92 18.20
C TRP A 356 -30.69 2.61 18.17
N VAL A 357 -30.93 3.46 17.18
CA VAL A 357 -32.19 4.22 17.05
C VAL A 357 -32.98 3.77 15.82
N ALA A 358 -34.04 3.00 16.06
CA ALA A 358 -34.92 2.50 15.00
C ALA A 358 -35.63 3.63 14.24
N GLN A 359 -35.49 3.66 12.92
CA GLN A 359 -36.27 4.53 12.02
C GLN A 359 -37.46 3.80 11.39
N GLY A 360 -37.38 2.46 11.29
CA GLY A 360 -38.38 1.65 10.60
C GLY A 360 -38.08 1.54 9.11
N GLU A 361 -39.10 1.31 8.30
CA GLU A 361 -38.95 1.16 6.85
C GLU A 361 -38.67 2.51 6.20
N VAL A 362 -37.54 2.63 5.51
CA VAL A 362 -37.07 3.85 4.83
C VAL A 362 -37.11 3.72 3.30
N ALA A 363 -37.35 2.52 2.78
CA ALA A 363 -37.62 2.27 1.36
C ALA A 363 -38.57 1.06 1.20
N GLU A 364 -39.62 1.22 0.39
CA GLU A 364 -40.66 0.19 0.18
C GLU A 364 -40.17 -1.04 -0.61
N GLY A 365 -38.99 -0.95 -1.23
CA GLY A 365 -38.43 -1.97 -2.11
C GLY A 365 -39.03 -1.93 -3.51
N LEU A 366 -38.23 -2.33 -4.49
CA LEU A 366 -38.55 -2.20 -5.91
C LEU A 366 -38.95 -3.53 -6.57
N GLY A 367 -39.13 -4.59 -5.77
CA GLY A 367 -39.42 -5.94 -6.25
C GLY A 367 -38.18 -6.69 -6.76
N TRP A 368 -36.98 -6.16 -6.47
CA TRP A 368 -35.71 -6.78 -6.81
C TRP A 368 -35.26 -7.76 -5.74
N ASP A 369 -34.48 -8.77 -6.15
CA ASP A 369 -33.92 -9.79 -5.25
C ASP A 369 -32.92 -9.16 -4.28
N GLU A 370 -33.15 -9.38 -2.99
CA GLU A 370 -32.42 -8.79 -1.87
C GLU A 370 -30.93 -9.13 -1.86
N ARG A 371 -30.55 -10.28 -2.46
CA ARG A 371 -29.16 -10.76 -2.47
C ARG A 371 -28.24 -9.86 -3.28
N TYR A 372 -28.81 -9.05 -4.16
CA TYR A 372 -28.09 -8.14 -5.05
C TYR A 372 -28.25 -6.67 -4.68
N VAL A 373 -28.94 -6.38 -3.57
CA VAL A 373 -28.98 -5.05 -2.98
C VAL A 373 -27.70 -4.82 -2.17
N ARG A 374 -27.09 -3.67 -2.39
CA ARG A 374 -25.91 -3.13 -1.71
C ARG A 374 -26.19 -1.68 -1.29
N LEU A 375 -25.39 -1.18 -0.37
CA LEU A 375 -25.44 0.20 0.11
C LEU A 375 -24.02 0.76 0.00
N HIS A 376 -23.85 1.79 -0.83
CA HIS A 376 -22.55 2.34 -1.22
C HIS A 376 -22.71 3.82 -1.57
N ASP A 377 -21.77 4.68 -1.18
CA ASP A 377 -21.82 6.10 -1.55
C ASP A 377 -21.35 6.23 -3.00
N MET A 378 -22.30 6.36 -3.93
CA MET A 378 -21.95 6.49 -5.33
C MET A 378 -21.62 7.94 -5.69
N ASN A 379 -22.17 8.92 -4.97
CA ASN A 379 -22.16 10.33 -5.37
C ASN A 379 -21.16 11.21 -4.58
N GLY A 380 -20.56 10.67 -3.52
CA GLY A 380 -19.58 11.32 -2.66
C GLY A 380 -20.17 12.31 -1.65
N ASP A 381 -21.44 12.15 -1.26
CA ASP A 381 -22.12 13.02 -0.28
C ASP A 381 -21.96 12.55 1.18
N GLY A 382 -21.28 11.43 1.38
CA GLY A 382 -21.01 10.79 2.66
C GLY A 382 -22.10 9.82 3.10
N LYS A 383 -23.16 9.60 2.30
CA LYS A 383 -24.25 8.68 2.62
C LYS A 383 -24.30 7.53 1.63
N ALA A 384 -24.55 6.34 2.16
CA ALA A 384 -24.76 5.17 1.34
C ALA A 384 -26.07 5.27 0.54
N ASP A 385 -25.97 5.04 -0.76
CA ASP A 385 -27.06 5.00 -1.73
C ASP A 385 -27.62 3.58 -1.91
N TYR A 386 -28.86 3.48 -2.41
CA TYR A 386 -29.45 2.19 -2.74
C TYR A 386 -28.90 1.70 -4.07
N VAL A 387 -28.15 0.61 -4.05
CA VAL A 387 -27.56 0.00 -5.24
C VAL A 387 -28.11 -1.40 -5.48
N TRP A 388 -28.58 -1.67 -6.69
CA TRP A 388 -28.93 -3.01 -7.15
C TRP A 388 -28.04 -3.43 -8.31
N ILE A 389 -27.39 -4.60 -8.18
CA ILE A 389 -26.45 -5.13 -9.18
C ILE A 389 -27.11 -6.30 -9.94
N HIS A 390 -27.22 -6.18 -11.26
CA HIS A 390 -27.84 -7.23 -12.07
C HIS A 390 -27.06 -8.55 -11.99
N PRO A 391 -27.70 -9.68 -11.64
CA PRO A 391 -27.02 -10.94 -11.31
C PRO A 391 -26.06 -11.45 -12.39
N ASP A 392 -26.48 -11.34 -13.66
CA ASP A 392 -25.75 -11.95 -14.78
C ASP A 392 -24.82 -10.97 -15.51
N THR A 393 -25.04 -9.66 -15.39
CA THR A 393 -24.36 -8.65 -16.21
C THR A 393 -23.54 -7.66 -15.38
N GLY A 394 -23.86 -7.52 -14.10
CA GLY A 394 -23.20 -6.55 -13.23
C GLY A 394 -23.65 -5.11 -13.50
N GLU A 395 -24.73 -4.90 -14.26
CA GLU A 395 -25.37 -3.58 -14.44
C GLU A 395 -25.74 -3.02 -13.07
N ILE A 396 -25.40 -1.76 -12.81
CA ILE A 396 -25.74 -1.08 -11.57
C ILE A 396 -26.91 -0.15 -11.79
N ARG A 397 -27.93 -0.33 -10.95
CA ARG A 397 -29.02 0.63 -10.77
C ARG A 397 -28.92 1.28 -9.40
N CYS A 398 -29.07 2.61 -9.36
CA CYS A 398 -28.83 3.40 -8.16
C CYS A 398 -29.98 4.38 -7.87
N TRP A 399 -30.27 4.58 -6.59
CA TRP A 399 -31.15 5.63 -6.08
C TRP A 399 -30.46 6.36 -4.93
N LEU A 400 -30.38 7.68 -5.04
CA LEU A 400 -29.66 8.53 -4.12
C LEU A 400 -30.40 8.67 -2.79
N ASN A 401 -29.65 8.57 -1.69
CA ASN A 401 -30.16 8.66 -0.33
C ASN A 401 -30.36 10.13 0.10
N ASN A 402 -31.59 10.60 -0.02
CA ASN A 402 -31.96 11.96 0.43
C ASN A 402 -32.53 11.98 1.86
N LEU A 403 -32.40 10.92 2.65
CA LEU A 403 -33.11 10.82 3.93
C LEU A 403 -32.86 12.06 4.82
N PRO A 404 -33.92 12.57 5.48
CA PRO A 404 -35.27 12.00 5.59
C PRO A 404 -36.21 12.31 4.40
N GLU A 405 -35.73 13.01 3.38
CA GLU A 405 -36.49 13.24 2.15
C GLU A 405 -36.55 11.97 1.28
N PRO A 406 -37.52 11.86 0.35
CA PRO A 406 -37.63 10.69 -0.52
C PRO A 406 -36.38 10.47 -1.38
N TRP A 407 -36.01 9.19 -1.52
CA TRP A 407 -34.99 8.72 -2.46
C TRP A 407 -35.24 9.24 -3.89
N SER A 408 -34.18 9.55 -4.62
CA SER A 408 -34.26 10.02 -6.01
C SER A 408 -33.55 9.03 -6.95
N PRO A 409 -34.04 8.81 -8.18
CA PRO A 409 -33.33 7.98 -9.15
C PRO A 409 -32.00 8.64 -9.55
N ALA A 410 -30.91 7.86 -9.60
CA ALA A 410 -29.64 8.29 -10.15
C ALA A 410 -29.60 8.14 -11.68
N GLY A 411 -28.67 8.82 -12.36
CA GLY A 411 -28.54 8.74 -13.82
C GLY A 411 -29.78 9.24 -14.59
N ASN A 412 -29.79 9.03 -15.91
CA ASN A 412 -30.86 9.48 -16.81
C ASN A 412 -31.53 8.35 -17.60
N ASN A 413 -31.15 7.10 -17.33
CA ASN A 413 -31.66 5.91 -18.04
C ASN A 413 -32.24 4.87 -17.06
N ASN A 414 -33.47 5.09 -16.59
CA ASN A 414 -34.17 4.17 -15.69
C ASN A 414 -33.35 3.73 -14.46
N SER A 415 -32.67 4.69 -13.84
CA SER A 415 -31.78 4.50 -12.68
C SER A 415 -30.49 3.72 -12.94
N ILE A 416 -30.20 3.32 -14.19
CA ILE A 416 -28.92 2.70 -14.54
C ILE A 416 -27.82 3.76 -14.41
N ILE A 417 -26.72 3.42 -13.77
CA ILE A 417 -25.50 4.26 -13.71
C ILE A 417 -24.28 3.54 -14.29
N GLY A 418 -24.29 2.21 -14.38
CA GLY A 418 -23.22 1.43 -15.00
C GLY A 418 -23.78 0.25 -15.78
N SER A 419 -23.30 0.04 -17.01
CA SER A 419 -23.81 -1.01 -17.92
C SER A 419 -23.41 -2.44 -17.52
N GLY A 420 -22.46 -2.59 -16.59
CA GLY A 420 -21.95 -3.87 -16.12
C GLY A 420 -20.93 -4.52 -17.04
N VAL A 421 -20.02 -5.29 -16.44
CA VAL A 421 -18.88 -5.92 -17.14
C VAL A 421 -18.67 -7.40 -16.76
N GLY A 422 -19.62 -7.99 -16.03
CA GLY A 422 -19.53 -9.38 -15.56
C GLY A 422 -20.60 -9.73 -14.52
N PRO A 423 -20.74 -11.00 -14.13
CA PRO A 423 -21.77 -11.41 -13.18
C PRO A 423 -21.57 -10.74 -11.81
N ALA A 424 -22.68 -10.41 -11.13
CA ALA A 424 -22.67 -9.66 -9.87
C ALA A 424 -21.77 -10.25 -8.77
N LYS A 425 -21.55 -11.57 -8.76
CA LYS A 425 -20.67 -12.25 -7.80
C LYS A 425 -19.19 -11.84 -7.91
N THR A 426 -18.78 -11.28 -9.05
CA THR A 426 -17.42 -10.79 -9.29
C THR A 426 -17.30 -9.28 -9.04
N ILE A 427 -18.41 -8.61 -8.75
CA ILE A 427 -18.47 -7.15 -8.64
C ILE A 427 -18.39 -6.75 -7.18
N TYR A 428 -17.45 -5.86 -6.89
CA TYR A 428 -17.28 -5.21 -5.60
C TYR A 428 -17.35 -3.70 -5.81
N LEU A 429 -17.80 -2.99 -4.78
CA LEU A 429 -17.85 -1.54 -4.74
C LEU A 429 -17.05 -1.09 -3.53
N ALA A 430 -16.08 -0.21 -3.74
CA ALA A 430 -15.24 0.33 -2.69
C ALA A 430 -14.48 1.56 -3.24
N ASP A 431 -14.30 2.59 -2.43
CA ASP A 431 -13.48 3.75 -2.78
C ASP A 431 -12.00 3.39 -2.80
N MET A 432 -11.42 3.20 -3.99
CA MET A 432 -10.02 2.79 -4.13
C MET A 432 -9.06 3.99 -4.12
N ASN A 433 -9.56 5.22 -4.31
CA ASN A 433 -8.73 6.41 -4.46
C ASN A 433 -8.91 7.43 -3.33
N GLY A 434 -9.91 7.30 -2.47
CA GLY A 434 -10.20 8.18 -1.35
C GLY A 434 -10.81 9.52 -1.78
N ASP A 435 -11.57 9.55 -2.87
CA ASP A 435 -12.32 10.74 -3.31
C ASP A 435 -13.73 10.83 -2.72
N GLY A 436 -14.15 9.82 -1.96
CA GLY A 436 -15.44 9.68 -1.31
C GLY A 436 -16.49 8.95 -2.14
N MET A 437 -16.18 8.54 -3.38
CA MET A 437 -17.11 7.80 -4.24
C MET A 437 -16.66 6.36 -4.40
N ASP A 438 -17.56 5.41 -4.16
CA ASP A 438 -17.25 3.99 -4.36
C ASP A 438 -17.03 3.68 -5.85
N ASP A 439 -15.89 3.04 -6.14
CA ASP A 439 -15.49 2.62 -7.48
C ASP A 439 -16.08 1.26 -7.85
N TYR A 440 -16.18 0.99 -9.15
CA TYR A 440 -16.64 -0.31 -9.64
C TYR A 440 -15.45 -1.26 -9.84
N LEU A 441 -15.42 -2.35 -9.07
CA LEU A 441 -14.36 -3.34 -9.09
C LEU A 441 -14.83 -4.68 -9.67
N VAL A 442 -13.97 -5.30 -10.49
CA VAL A 442 -14.14 -6.68 -10.97
C VAL A 442 -13.02 -7.53 -10.42
N VAL A 443 -13.39 -8.46 -9.55
CA VAL A 443 -12.47 -9.47 -9.00
C VAL A 443 -12.48 -10.71 -9.87
N ASN A 444 -11.30 -11.13 -10.32
CA ASN A 444 -11.12 -12.41 -10.98
C ASN A 444 -11.15 -13.54 -9.93
N PRO A 445 -12.10 -14.49 -10.00
CA PRO A 445 -12.20 -15.56 -9.02
C PRO A 445 -10.99 -16.49 -8.99
N LYS A 446 -10.24 -16.59 -10.10
CA LYS A 446 -9.17 -17.58 -10.27
C LYS A 446 -7.85 -17.20 -9.59
N ASP A 447 -7.59 -15.91 -9.47
CA ASP A 447 -6.28 -15.41 -9.03
C ASP A 447 -6.38 -14.19 -8.09
N GLY A 448 -7.59 -13.68 -7.85
CA GLY A 448 -7.85 -12.52 -7.02
C GLY A 448 -7.45 -11.20 -7.66
N SER A 449 -7.15 -11.16 -8.97
CA SER A 449 -6.80 -9.92 -9.66
C SER A 449 -7.99 -8.98 -9.70
N VAL A 450 -7.74 -7.66 -9.69
CA VAL A 450 -8.78 -6.64 -9.56
C VAL A 450 -8.64 -5.63 -10.68
N ARG A 451 -9.71 -5.47 -11.46
CA ARG A 451 -9.85 -4.38 -12.42
C ARG A 451 -10.81 -3.33 -11.89
N VAL A 452 -10.50 -2.06 -12.12
CA VAL A 452 -11.27 -0.91 -11.63
C VAL A 452 -11.90 -0.11 -12.77
N TRP A 453 -13.07 0.44 -12.50
CA TRP A 453 -13.68 1.53 -13.25
C TRP A 453 -13.93 2.68 -12.28
N TRP A 454 -13.17 3.76 -12.49
CA TRP A 454 -13.19 4.97 -11.68
C TRP A 454 -14.54 5.66 -11.75
N ASN A 455 -15.17 5.84 -10.60
CA ASN A 455 -16.41 6.58 -10.46
C ASN A 455 -16.11 8.08 -10.40
N TYR A 456 -16.70 8.87 -11.29
CA TYR A 456 -16.63 10.34 -11.24
C TYR A 456 -18.00 10.98 -10.95
N GLY A 457 -18.98 10.16 -10.57
CA GLY A 457 -20.32 10.62 -10.25
C GLY A 457 -21.18 11.01 -11.45
N PRO A 458 -22.24 11.81 -11.21
CA PRO A 458 -23.17 12.26 -12.23
C PRO A 458 -22.52 13.11 -13.33
N ASP A 459 -22.66 12.70 -14.60
CA ASP A 459 -22.28 13.49 -15.77
C ASP A 459 -23.30 13.27 -16.90
N ALA A 460 -24.08 14.30 -17.21
CA ALA A 460 -25.12 14.23 -18.23
C ALA A 460 -24.60 13.97 -19.66
N ASN A 461 -23.29 14.11 -19.91
CA ASN A 461 -22.66 13.83 -21.20
C ASN A 461 -22.20 12.39 -21.34
N TRP A 462 -22.25 11.61 -20.27
CA TRP A 462 -21.88 10.20 -20.26
C TRP A 462 -23.09 9.29 -20.46
N ASP A 463 -22.80 8.07 -20.90
CA ASP A 463 -23.81 7.02 -21.02
C ASP A 463 -24.52 6.84 -19.68
N ASN A 464 -25.84 6.74 -19.73
CA ASN A 464 -26.72 6.68 -18.55
C ASN A 464 -26.66 7.89 -17.60
N GLY A 465 -25.97 8.98 -17.96
CA GLY A 465 -25.87 10.19 -17.14
C GLY A 465 -24.90 10.06 -15.95
N TRP A 466 -23.97 9.11 -16.01
CA TRP A 466 -23.01 8.81 -14.96
C TRP A 466 -21.67 8.39 -15.54
N LYS A 467 -20.56 8.86 -14.96
CA LYS A 467 -19.24 8.67 -15.53
C LYS A 467 -18.45 7.58 -14.80
N PHE A 468 -18.24 6.46 -15.49
CA PHE A 468 -17.30 5.41 -15.10
C PHE A 468 -16.18 5.26 -16.13
N VAL A 469 -14.92 5.45 -15.73
CA VAL A 469 -13.77 5.33 -16.65
C VAL A 469 -12.98 4.08 -16.31
N ALA A 470 -12.75 3.19 -17.28
CA ALA A 470 -11.91 2.02 -17.09
C ALA A 470 -10.49 2.43 -16.66
N GLY A 471 -10.03 1.91 -15.51
CA GLY A 471 -8.71 2.17 -14.94
C GLY A 471 -7.68 1.07 -15.18
N GLY A 472 -8.11 -0.08 -15.73
CA GLY A 472 -7.24 -1.24 -15.93
C GLY A 472 -7.17 -2.14 -14.69
N GLU A 473 -6.11 -2.94 -14.60
CA GLU A 473 -5.85 -3.81 -13.45
C GLU A 473 -5.06 -3.05 -12.38
N ILE A 474 -5.56 -3.04 -11.15
CA ILE A 474 -4.93 -2.39 -9.99
C ILE A 474 -4.31 -3.39 -9.01
N ALA A 475 -4.63 -4.68 -9.17
CA ALA A 475 -4.00 -5.77 -8.43
C ALA A 475 -3.89 -7.00 -9.33
N SER A 476 -2.70 -7.61 -9.39
CA SER A 476 -2.47 -8.89 -10.08
C SER A 476 -2.99 -10.10 -9.30
N GLY A 477 -3.47 -9.86 -8.08
CA GLY A 477 -3.98 -10.88 -7.17
C GLY A 477 -2.89 -11.73 -6.51
N VAL A 478 -3.19 -12.24 -5.32
CA VAL A 478 -2.28 -13.02 -4.47
C VAL A 478 -2.90 -14.36 -4.11
N PRO A 479 -2.13 -15.43 -3.86
CA PRO A 479 -2.69 -16.72 -3.42
C PRO A 479 -3.66 -16.56 -2.25
N HIS A 480 -4.68 -17.40 -2.22
CA HIS A 480 -5.78 -17.42 -1.25
C HIS A 480 -6.76 -16.26 -1.33
N ALA A 481 -6.56 -15.26 -2.19
CA ALA A 481 -7.52 -14.20 -2.42
C ALA A 481 -8.51 -14.58 -3.52
N ASN A 482 -9.71 -15.01 -3.15
CA ASN A 482 -10.78 -15.41 -4.07
C ASN A 482 -12.10 -14.77 -3.64
N LEU A 483 -13.21 -15.08 -4.33
CA LEU A 483 -14.52 -14.48 -4.00
C LEU A 483 -15.02 -14.80 -2.59
N GLU A 484 -14.57 -15.90 -1.99
CA GLU A 484 -14.93 -16.29 -0.63
C GLU A 484 -14.15 -15.47 0.41
N THR A 485 -12.85 -15.27 0.18
CA THR A 485 -11.89 -14.74 1.17
C THR A 485 -11.56 -13.26 1.01
N LEU A 486 -11.60 -12.69 -0.20
CA LEU A 486 -11.17 -11.33 -0.49
C LEU A 486 -12.21 -10.29 -0.05
N ARG A 487 -11.75 -9.23 0.62
CA ARG A 487 -12.52 -8.07 1.06
C ARG A 487 -11.72 -6.79 0.81
N PHE A 488 -12.42 -5.67 0.83
CA PHE A 488 -11.86 -4.34 0.63
C PHE A 488 -12.18 -3.37 1.78
N PRO A 489 -11.81 -3.68 3.04
CA PRO A 489 -12.00 -2.77 4.16
C PRO A 489 -10.98 -1.63 4.14
N ASP A 490 -11.29 -0.49 4.75
CA ASP A 490 -10.30 0.54 5.09
C ASP A 490 -9.72 0.25 6.48
N ILE A 491 -8.58 -0.46 6.53
CA ILE A 491 -7.97 -0.87 7.80
C ILE A 491 -7.27 0.29 8.49
N ASN A 492 -6.74 1.22 7.70
CA ASN A 492 -5.87 2.28 8.19
C ASN A 492 -6.58 3.65 8.34
N GLY A 493 -7.85 3.73 7.96
CA GLY A 493 -8.72 4.89 8.11
C GLY A 493 -8.30 6.09 7.28
N ASP A 494 -7.65 5.84 6.14
CA ASP A 494 -7.16 6.90 5.25
C ASP A 494 -8.15 7.29 4.14
N GLY A 495 -9.32 6.67 4.13
CA GLY A 495 -10.40 6.84 3.17
C GLY A 495 -10.27 5.95 1.94
N ARG A 496 -9.23 5.11 1.84
CA ARG A 496 -9.04 4.18 0.72
C ARG A 496 -9.26 2.75 1.19
N ALA A 497 -9.96 1.99 0.36
CA ALA A 497 -10.11 0.57 0.56
C ALA A 497 -8.77 -0.18 0.35
N ASP A 498 -8.47 -1.10 1.27
CA ASP A 498 -7.30 -1.96 1.24
C ASP A 498 -7.59 -3.30 0.55
N TYR A 499 -6.56 -4.08 0.22
CA TYR A 499 -6.71 -5.44 -0.29
C TYR A 499 -6.45 -6.44 0.85
N VAL A 500 -7.51 -7.03 1.39
CA VAL A 500 -7.43 -7.94 2.55
C VAL A 500 -8.06 -9.29 2.22
N TYR A 501 -7.33 -10.38 2.45
CA TYR A 501 -7.93 -11.72 2.37
C TYR A 501 -8.02 -12.39 3.73
N ILE A 502 -9.11 -13.14 3.93
CA ILE A 502 -9.42 -13.88 5.14
C ILE A 502 -8.85 -15.30 5.06
N GLY A 503 -8.04 -15.68 6.03
CA GLY A 503 -7.51 -17.02 6.24
C GLY A 503 -8.25 -17.81 7.32
N GLU A 504 -7.64 -18.89 7.76
CA GLU A 504 -8.24 -19.87 8.66
C GLU A 504 -8.63 -19.22 9.98
N HIS A 505 -9.80 -19.60 10.50
CA HIS A 505 -10.40 -19.03 11.70
C HIS A 505 -10.64 -17.51 11.66
N GLY A 506 -10.64 -16.90 10.48
CA GLY A 506 -10.77 -15.46 10.30
C GLY A 506 -9.47 -14.68 10.47
N ALA A 507 -8.30 -15.33 10.41
CA ALA A 507 -7.03 -14.60 10.34
C ALA A 507 -7.01 -13.68 9.11
N LEU A 508 -6.26 -12.58 9.15
CA LEU A 508 -6.28 -11.57 8.08
C LEU A 508 -4.90 -11.32 7.53
N LYS A 509 -4.77 -11.32 6.21
CA LYS A 509 -3.58 -10.85 5.49
C LYS A 509 -3.89 -9.53 4.80
N HIS A 510 -3.04 -8.55 5.02
CA HIS A 510 -3.27 -7.18 4.55
C HIS A 510 -2.25 -6.76 3.50
N HIS A 511 -2.75 -6.18 2.41
CA HIS A 511 -1.98 -5.37 1.48
C HIS A 511 -2.59 -3.97 1.46
N MET A 512 -1.88 -3.02 2.05
CA MET A 512 -2.36 -1.67 2.29
C MET A 512 -2.31 -0.84 1.02
N ASN A 513 -3.38 -0.11 0.73
CA ASN A 513 -3.44 0.81 -0.39
C ASN A 513 -2.67 2.10 -0.10
N THR A 514 -1.57 2.30 -0.81
CA THR A 514 -0.66 3.45 -0.65
C THR A 514 -0.79 4.49 -1.76
N GLY A 515 -1.86 4.40 -2.56
CA GLY A 515 -2.12 5.35 -3.63
C GLY A 515 -2.40 6.77 -3.12
N SER A 516 -2.18 7.76 -3.98
CA SER A 516 -2.44 9.16 -3.63
C SER A 516 -3.94 9.42 -3.43
N PRO A 517 -4.35 10.26 -2.45
CA PRO A 517 -5.75 10.68 -2.30
C PRO A 517 -6.31 11.35 -3.56
N GLY A 518 -7.43 10.84 -4.07
CA GLY A 518 -8.07 11.21 -5.33
C GLY A 518 -7.26 10.85 -6.59
N GLY A 519 -6.23 10.01 -6.43
CA GLY A 519 -5.34 9.55 -7.50
C GLY A 519 -5.88 8.34 -8.26
N GLN A 520 -5.06 7.81 -9.18
CA GLN A 520 -5.33 6.52 -9.85
C GLN A 520 -4.14 5.56 -9.72
N ASP A 521 -3.14 5.99 -8.96
CA ASP A 521 -1.88 5.33 -8.66
C ASP A 521 -2.05 4.35 -7.48
N VAL A 522 -3.03 3.45 -7.58
CA VAL A 522 -3.24 2.42 -6.56
C VAL A 522 -2.03 1.49 -6.51
N LEU A 523 -1.40 1.43 -5.35
CA LEU A 523 -0.27 0.56 -5.07
C LEU A 523 -0.51 -0.18 -3.75
N PHE A 524 -0.42 -1.51 -3.80
CA PHE A 524 -0.61 -2.34 -2.61
C PHE A 524 0.72 -2.72 -1.95
N HIS A 525 0.93 -2.26 -0.72
CA HIS A 525 2.09 -2.64 0.09
C HIS A 525 1.76 -3.83 0.99
N ALA A 526 2.50 -4.94 0.84
CA ALA A 526 2.27 -6.15 1.62
C ALA A 526 2.67 -5.96 3.10
N MET A 527 1.68 -5.91 4.00
CA MET A 527 1.89 -5.64 5.44
C MET A 527 2.18 -6.89 6.26
N GLY A 528 1.74 -8.07 5.79
CA GLY A 528 1.78 -9.31 6.55
C GLY A 528 0.42 -9.70 7.10
N GLY A 529 0.41 -10.46 8.20
CA GLY A 529 -0.83 -10.78 8.90
C GLY A 529 -1.20 -9.67 9.88
N ILE A 530 -2.48 -9.37 10.02
CA ILE A 530 -3.01 -8.30 10.89
C ILE A 530 -4.04 -8.78 11.91
N ALA A 531 -4.50 -10.03 11.80
CA ALA A 531 -5.30 -10.70 12.81
C ALA A 531 -4.98 -12.20 12.84
N THR A 532 -5.05 -12.80 14.03
CA THR A 532 -4.87 -14.26 14.21
C THR A 532 -6.16 -15.06 14.06
N GLY A 533 -7.29 -14.39 13.84
CA GLY A 533 -8.61 -15.01 13.75
C GLY A 533 -9.34 -15.12 15.09
N ALA A 534 -10.67 -15.13 15.01
CA ALA A 534 -11.59 -15.18 16.14
C ALA A 534 -12.91 -15.93 15.85
N VAL A 535 -13.02 -16.58 14.69
CA VAL A 535 -14.22 -17.30 14.23
C VAL A 535 -13.88 -18.73 13.81
N GLU A 536 -14.87 -19.60 13.71
CA GLU A 536 -14.68 -20.93 13.07
C GLU A 536 -15.13 -20.91 11.61
N ASP A 537 -16.17 -20.14 11.31
CA ASP A 537 -16.71 -19.93 9.97
C ASP A 537 -16.42 -18.49 9.52
N ILE A 538 -15.65 -18.34 8.45
CA ILE A 538 -15.25 -17.04 7.92
C ILE A 538 -16.44 -16.22 7.39
N SER A 539 -17.58 -16.85 7.09
CA SER A 539 -18.80 -16.13 6.70
C SER A 539 -19.44 -15.35 7.85
N GLN A 540 -19.02 -15.59 9.09
CA GLN A 540 -19.43 -14.81 10.26
C GLN A 540 -18.69 -13.46 10.35
N LEU A 541 -17.57 -13.29 9.63
CA LEU A 541 -16.76 -12.08 9.68
C LEU A 541 -17.35 -10.98 8.79
N VAL A 542 -17.45 -9.77 9.33
CA VAL A 542 -17.82 -8.55 8.61
C VAL A 542 -16.94 -7.39 9.08
N PHE A 543 -16.72 -6.43 8.18
CA PHE A 543 -15.99 -5.20 8.41
C PHE A 543 -16.97 -4.03 8.32
N ALA A 544 -16.85 -3.08 9.24
CA ALA A 544 -17.65 -1.85 9.30
C ALA A 544 -17.06 -0.91 10.36
N ASP A 545 -17.11 0.39 10.14
CA ASP A 545 -16.71 1.40 11.14
C ASP A 545 -17.85 1.66 12.14
N MET A 546 -17.71 1.15 13.38
CA MET A 546 -18.76 1.32 14.39
C MET A 546 -18.60 2.58 15.24
N ASN A 547 -17.39 3.10 15.40
CA ASN A 547 -17.11 4.27 16.23
C ASN A 547 -16.98 5.58 15.44
N GLY A 548 -16.88 5.52 14.12
CA GLY A 548 -16.79 6.66 13.22
C GLY A 548 -15.39 7.25 13.16
N ASP A 549 -14.36 6.44 13.39
CA ASP A 549 -12.95 6.87 13.35
C ASP A 549 -12.30 6.71 11.96
N GLY A 550 -13.07 6.24 10.99
CA GLY A 550 -12.71 5.94 9.61
C GLY A 550 -12.15 4.54 9.41
N ARG A 551 -11.91 3.76 10.47
CA ARG A 551 -11.27 2.44 10.38
C ARG A 551 -12.31 1.34 10.51
N ASP A 552 -12.29 0.42 9.56
CA ASP A 552 -13.16 -0.73 9.62
C ASP A 552 -12.79 -1.67 10.79
N ASP A 553 -13.79 -2.00 11.60
CA ASP A 553 -13.67 -2.89 12.74
C ASP A 553 -13.75 -4.37 12.34
N TYR A 554 -13.13 -5.25 13.14
CA TYR A 554 -13.28 -6.70 12.98
C TYR A 554 -14.54 -7.15 13.73
N LEU A 555 -15.63 -7.41 13.02
CA LEU A 555 -16.92 -7.76 13.61
C LEU A 555 -17.36 -9.20 13.29
N ILE A 556 -18.12 -9.77 14.21
CA ILE A 556 -18.56 -11.16 14.15
C ILE A 556 -20.08 -11.20 14.29
N TRP A 557 -20.72 -11.80 13.29
CA TRP A 557 -22.14 -12.11 13.29
C TRP A 557 -22.48 -13.29 14.19
N ASP A 558 -23.55 -13.13 14.96
CA ASP A 558 -24.32 -14.25 15.50
C ASP A 558 -25.42 -14.67 14.49
N ASP A 559 -25.92 -15.91 14.60
CA ASP A 559 -26.95 -16.49 13.72
C ASP A 559 -28.23 -15.64 13.57
N ASP A 560 -28.59 -14.87 14.61
CA ASP A 560 -29.77 -14.01 14.67
C ASP A 560 -29.51 -12.56 14.19
N GLY A 561 -28.34 -12.28 13.63
CA GLY A 561 -27.89 -10.94 13.24
C GLY A 561 -27.37 -10.11 14.41
N GLY A 562 -26.97 -10.73 15.52
CA GLY A 562 -26.25 -10.01 16.59
C GLY A 562 -24.82 -9.67 16.17
N LEU A 563 -24.22 -8.63 16.74
CA LEU A 563 -22.82 -8.27 16.48
C LEU A 563 -21.99 -8.24 17.77
N THR A 564 -20.82 -8.84 17.70
CA THR A 564 -19.68 -8.62 18.61
C THR A 564 -18.43 -8.37 17.79
N GLY A 565 -17.27 -8.23 18.42
CA GLY A 565 -16.01 -8.09 17.70
C GLY A 565 -14.95 -7.31 18.45
N PHE A 566 -14.12 -6.64 17.66
CA PHE A 566 -12.94 -5.92 18.10
C PHE A 566 -12.89 -4.57 17.40
N LEU A 567 -12.70 -3.51 18.18
CA LEU A 567 -12.46 -2.19 17.59
C LEU A 567 -11.06 -2.12 17.01
N ASN A 568 -10.92 -1.54 15.83
CA ASN A 568 -9.66 -1.34 15.14
C ASN A 568 -8.95 -0.09 15.70
N GLN A 569 -7.90 -0.28 16.51
CA GLN A 569 -7.10 0.84 17.01
C GLN A 569 -5.78 0.97 16.26
N ARG A 570 -5.44 2.20 15.88
CA ARG A 570 -4.17 2.51 15.22
C ARG A 570 -2.97 2.18 16.10
N THR A 571 -1.85 1.90 15.45
CA THR A 571 -0.57 1.67 16.13
C THR A 571 0.52 2.57 15.54
N ASN A 572 1.73 2.47 16.07
CA ASN A 572 2.89 3.17 15.51
C ASN A 572 3.40 2.54 14.19
N ARG A 573 2.83 1.40 13.78
CA ARG A 573 3.08 0.80 12.48
C ARG A 573 1.80 0.92 11.66
N GLU A 574 1.82 1.85 10.72
CA GLU A 574 0.71 2.10 9.81
C GLU A 574 0.24 0.82 9.13
N GLY A 575 -1.07 0.65 8.93
CA GLY A 575 -1.64 -0.56 8.33
C GLY A 575 -1.57 -1.84 9.16
N VAL A 576 -1.02 -1.81 10.39
CA VAL A 576 -1.05 -2.95 11.32
C VAL A 576 -1.85 -2.58 12.57
N PRO A 577 -3.14 -2.92 12.62
CA PRO A 577 -4.04 -2.52 13.70
C PRO A 577 -3.82 -3.29 15.00
N LEU A 578 -4.29 -2.72 16.11
CA LEU A 578 -4.50 -3.40 17.37
C LEU A 578 -6.01 -3.60 17.58
N TYR A 579 -6.47 -4.84 17.44
CA TYR A 579 -7.89 -5.19 17.61
C TYR A 579 -8.28 -5.30 19.09
N ILE A 580 -9.06 -4.33 19.59
CA ILE A 580 -9.51 -4.25 20.99
C ILE A 580 -10.79 -5.04 21.19
N ASN A 581 -10.68 -6.17 21.89
CA ASN A 581 -11.82 -7.05 22.18
C ASN A 581 -12.93 -6.33 22.97
N GLN A 582 -14.14 -6.28 22.40
CA GLN A 582 -15.28 -5.60 23.00
C GLN A 582 -16.03 -6.45 24.03
N GLY A 583 -15.91 -7.78 23.97
CA GLY A 583 -16.45 -8.70 24.95
C GLY A 583 -17.22 -9.85 24.32
N PRO A 584 -18.20 -10.44 25.04
CA PRO A 584 -18.96 -11.59 24.53
C PRO A 584 -19.88 -11.22 23.35
N ALA A 585 -20.60 -12.19 22.82
CA ALA A 585 -21.62 -12.01 21.78
C ALA A 585 -22.60 -10.86 22.10
N LYS A 586 -23.05 -10.13 21.07
CA LYS A 586 -24.05 -9.05 21.15
C LYS A 586 -23.65 -7.80 21.93
N VAL A 587 -22.35 -7.55 22.09
CA VAL A 587 -21.88 -6.30 22.71
C VAL A 587 -22.14 -5.09 21.81
N ILE A 588 -21.93 -5.25 20.50
CA ILE A 588 -22.11 -4.17 19.49
C ILE A 588 -23.59 -4.02 19.12
N ALA A 589 -24.26 -5.12 18.75
CA ALA A 589 -25.69 -5.11 18.43
C ALA A 589 -26.41 -6.38 18.91
N ASP A 590 -27.65 -6.23 19.42
CA ASP A 590 -28.47 -7.35 19.90
C ASP A 590 -29.00 -8.26 18.76
N GLY A 591 -29.07 -7.71 17.55
CA GLY A 591 -29.63 -8.32 16.36
C GLY A 591 -31.16 -8.25 16.26
N ILE A 592 -31.68 -8.56 15.09
CA ILE A 592 -33.10 -8.43 14.74
C ILE A 592 -33.79 -9.77 14.43
N LYS A 593 -33.14 -10.89 14.77
CA LYS A 593 -33.62 -12.26 14.49
C LYS A 593 -33.80 -12.53 13.00
N GLN A 594 -32.88 -12.01 12.20
CA GLN A 594 -32.77 -12.26 10.77
C GLN A 594 -31.38 -12.79 10.46
N ALA A 595 -31.26 -13.57 9.39
CA ALA A 595 -29.96 -14.10 8.98
C ALA A 595 -29.02 -12.96 8.55
N PRO A 596 -27.72 -13.00 8.91
CA PRO A 596 -26.74 -12.00 8.53
C PRO A 596 -26.73 -11.63 7.04
N SER A 597 -26.98 -12.59 6.14
CA SER A 597 -27.03 -12.36 4.69
C SER A 597 -28.09 -11.34 4.23
N THR A 598 -29.08 -11.04 5.09
CA THR A 598 -30.16 -10.07 4.82
C THR A 598 -29.91 -8.69 5.43
N ILE A 599 -28.75 -8.51 6.07
CA ILE A 599 -28.37 -7.27 6.74
C ILE A 599 -27.20 -6.62 5.99
N ARG A 600 -27.15 -5.29 5.99
CA ARG A 600 -26.03 -4.48 5.52
C ARG A 600 -25.63 -3.53 6.65
N LEU A 601 -24.33 -3.26 6.73
CA LEU A 601 -23.75 -2.21 7.54
C LEU A 601 -23.26 -1.14 6.56
N ALA A 602 -23.70 0.10 6.73
CA ALA A 602 -23.34 1.23 5.87
C ALA A 602 -23.79 2.54 6.54
N ASP A 603 -23.02 3.61 6.42
CA ASP A 603 -23.40 4.95 6.89
C ASP A 603 -24.57 5.51 6.06
N MET A 604 -25.77 5.59 6.66
CA MET A 604 -26.98 6.02 5.96
C MET A 604 -27.32 7.50 6.19
N ASP A 605 -26.59 8.20 7.07
CA ASP A 605 -26.86 9.61 7.38
C ASP A 605 -25.66 10.55 7.36
N GLY A 606 -24.47 10.03 7.06
CA GLY A 606 -23.23 10.77 6.86
C GLY A 606 -22.58 11.21 8.17
N ASP A 607 -22.83 10.50 9.28
CA ASP A 607 -22.17 10.78 10.56
C ASP A 607 -20.82 10.07 10.74
N GLY A 608 -20.42 9.27 9.76
CA GLY A 608 -19.19 8.49 9.68
C GLY A 608 -19.31 7.10 10.27
N LYS A 609 -20.45 6.73 10.87
CA LYS A 609 -20.64 5.41 11.48
C LYS A 609 -21.55 4.55 10.61
N ASP A 610 -21.20 3.28 10.52
CA ASP A 610 -22.06 2.35 9.82
C ASP A 610 -23.34 2.05 10.61
N ASP A 611 -24.47 2.16 9.90
CA ASP A 611 -25.80 1.89 10.40
C ASP A 611 -26.24 0.47 10.12
N TYR A 612 -27.24 -0.01 10.86
CA TYR A 612 -27.76 -1.35 10.72
C TYR A 612 -28.98 -1.36 9.81
N VAL A 613 -28.89 -2.02 8.65
CA VAL A 613 -29.95 -2.01 7.63
C VAL A 613 -30.41 -3.43 7.30
N TYR A 614 -31.70 -3.70 7.50
CA TYR A 614 -32.34 -4.93 7.04
C TYR A 614 -32.91 -4.77 5.64
N VAL A 615 -32.56 -5.71 4.76
CA VAL A 615 -33.07 -5.78 3.38
C VAL A 615 -34.15 -6.87 3.29
N GLY A 616 -35.39 -6.46 3.07
CA GLY A 616 -36.53 -7.35 2.84
C GLY A 616 -36.47 -8.04 1.47
N LYS A 617 -37.23 -9.13 1.29
CA LYS A 617 -37.24 -9.98 0.09
C LYS A 617 -37.59 -9.30 -1.25
N ASN A 618 -38.15 -8.11 -1.20
CA ASN A 618 -38.48 -7.27 -2.35
C ASN A 618 -37.48 -6.10 -2.51
N GLY A 619 -36.39 -6.13 -1.75
CA GLY A 619 -35.41 -5.06 -1.65
C GLY A 619 -35.84 -3.88 -0.78
N ALA A 620 -36.86 -4.01 0.08
CA ALA A 620 -37.24 -2.96 1.04
C ALA A 620 -36.15 -2.76 2.10
N LEU A 621 -35.97 -1.54 2.60
CA LEU A 621 -34.97 -1.23 3.63
C LEU A 621 -35.64 -0.85 4.95
N SER A 622 -35.23 -1.49 6.04
CA SER A 622 -35.54 -1.05 7.41
C SER A 622 -34.25 -0.67 8.14
N LEU A 623 -34.24 0.50 8.79
CA LEU A 623 -33.04 1.17 9.25
C LEU A 623 -33.02 1.37 10.78
N TRP A 624 -31.84 1.19 11.37
CA TRP A 624 -31.50 1.59 12.73
C TRP A 624 -30.20 2.39 12.71
N TYR A 625 -30.27 3.65 13.14
CA TYR A 625 -29.09 4.50 13.20
C TYR A 625 -28.16 4.10 14.34
N ASN A 626 -26.86 4.11 14.07
CA ASN A 626 -25.80 3.94 15.05
C ASN A 626 -25.52 5.28 15.76
N ARG A 627 -25.98 5.39 17.00
CA ARG A 627 -25.66 6.51 17.90
C ARG A 627 -24.77 6.07 19.05
N GLY A 628 -24.07 4.96 18.87
CA GLY A 628 -23.09 4.45 19.81
C GLY A 628 -21.91 5.40 19.97
N THR A 629 -21.20 5.25 21.07
CA THR A 629 -20.03 6.09 21.40
C THR A 629 -18.89 5.24 21.90
N THR A 630 -17.68 5.64 21.59
CA THR A 630 -16.44 5.09 22.13
C THR A 630 -15.55 6.25 22.51
N ALA A 631 -14.83 6.17 23.63
CA ALA A 631 -13.65 7.02 23.81
C ALA A 631 -12.45 6.26 23.24
N ASP A 632 -12.14 6.51 21.96
CA ASP A 632 -11.07 5.84 21.19
C ASP A 632 -9.72 6.59 21.24
N SER A 633 -9.70 7.77 21.86
CA SER A 633 -8.50 8.58 21.97
C SER A 633 -7.31 7.82 22.57
N MET A 634 -6.13 8.08 22.00
CA MET A 634 -4.85 7.61 22.51
C MET A 634 -4.19 8.74 23.30
N ALA A 635 -3.37 8.40 24.30
CA ALA A 635 -2.65 9.38 25.09
C ALA A 635 -1.80 10.35 24.25
N ILE A 636 -1.35 9.92 23.07
CA ILE A 636 -0.55 10.71 22.13
C ILE A 636 -1.35 11.84 21.46
N ASP A 637 -2.67 11.73 21.34
CA ASP A 637 -3.51 12.71 20.61
C ASP A 637 -3.49 14.10 21.26
N GLY A 638 -3.30 14.11 22.58
CA GLY A 638 -3.25 15.30 23.39
C GLY A 638 -1.89 15.98 23.47
N ILE A 639 -0.81 15.40 22.94
CA ILE A 639 0.55 15.93 23.17
C ILE A 639 0.78 17.22 22.37
N ARG A 640 1.18 18.30 23.05
CA ARG A 640 1.61 19.58 22.46
C ARG A 640 2.89 20.05 23.14
N PHE A 641 3.61 20.93 22.44
CA PHE A 641 4.75 21.67 22.95
C PHE A 641 4.50 23.16 22.74
N ALA A 642 4.71 23.97 23.78
CA ALA A 642 4.54 25.43 23.75
C ALA A 642 5.24 26.06 24.96
N ASP A 643 5.72 27.30 24.85
CA ASP A 643 6.38 28.04 25.94
C ASP A 643 5.33 28.70 26.86
N ILE A 644 4.88 27.99 27.90
CA ILE A 644 3.75 28.45 28.73
C ILE A 644 4.19 29.42 29.83
N ASP A 645 5.47 29.42 30.21
CA ASP A 645 6.01 30.31 31.24
C ASP A 645 6.96 31.41 30.73
N GLY A 646 7.24 31.43 29.42
CA GLY A 646 7.97 32.48 28.71
C GLY A 646 9.46 32.46 28.98
N ASP A 647 10.02 31.28 29.30
CA ASP A 647 11.45 31.12 29.54
C ASP A 647 12.26 30.88 28.26
N GLY A 648 11.58 30.79 27.11
CA GLY A 648 12.13 30.56 25.78
C GLY A 648 12.32 29.08 25.44
N VAL A 649 11.72 28.16 26.21
CA VAL A 649 11.81 26.71 26.02
C VAL A 649 10.43 26.08 26.05
N ASP A 650 10.08 25.31 25.01
CA ASP A 650 8.78 24.63 24.98
C ASP A 650 8.58 23.65 26.14
N ASP A 651 7.39 23.74 26.72
CA ASP A 651 6.87 22.89 27.78
C ASP A 651 6.11 21.69 27.23
N TYR A 652 6.04 20.61 28.03
CA TYR A 652 5.25 19.45 27.67
C TYR A 652 3.80 19.65 28.10
N ILE A 653 2.88 19.62 27.14
CA ILE A 653 1.46 19.81 27.38
C ILE A 653 0.72 18.53 26.98
N TRP A 654 -0.15 18.06 27.87
CA TRP A 654 -1.14 17.06 27.53
C TRP A 654 -2.54 17.68 27.57
N LEU A 655 -3.18 17.72 26.42
CA LEU A 655 -4.57 18.11 26.26
C LEU A 655 -5.46 16.89 26.46
N GLU A 656 -6.51 17.03 27.26
CA GLU A 656 -7.56 16.00 27.30
C GLU A 656 -8.24 15.93 25.91
N PRO A 657 -8.33 14.74 25.27
CA PRO A 657 -8.69 14.64 23.86
C PRO A 657 -10.02 15.31 23.46
N GLU A 658 -11.05 15.23 24.31
CA GLU A 658 -12.40 15.68 23.99
C GLU A 658 -12.64 17.17 24.30
N SER A 659 -12.14 17.63 25.43
CA SER A 659 -12.33 19.00 25.94
C SER A 659 -11.20 19.93 25.55
N GLY A 660 -10.02 19.39 25.25
CA GLY A 660 -8.77 20.12 25.08
C GLY A 660 -8.29 20.76 26.37
N ALA A 661 -8.68 20.24 27.55
CA ALA A 661 -8.23 20.75 28.84
C ALA A 661 -6.70 20.55 29.00
N PRO A 662 -5.90 21.63 29.15
CA PRO A 662 -4.45 21.52 29.15
C PRO A 662 -3.89 21.19 30.54
N THR A 663 -3.17 20.08 30.65
CA THR A 663 -2.29 19.76 31.77
C THR A 663 -0.84 20.02 31.35
N VAL A 664 -0.19 20.98 32.00
CA VAL A 664 1.12 21.50 31.59
C VAL A 664 2.22 21.01 32.54
N PHE A 665 3.36 20.65 31.96
CA PHE A 665 4.57 20.30 32.68
C PHE A 665 5.72 21.15 32.17
N LEU A 666 6.19 22.05 33.03
CA LEU A 666 7.28 22.96 32.71
C LEU A 666 8.57 22.21 32.42
N ASN A 667 9.28 22.65 31.38
CA ASN A 667 10.57 22.12 31.01
C ASN A 667 11.66 22.58 31.99
N ALA A 668 12.07 21.70 32.92
CA ALA A 668 13.14 22.03 33.86
C ALA A 668 14.54 21.60 33.35
N GLY A 669 14.63 21.13 32.10
CA GLY A 669 15.85 20.70 31.44
C GLY A 669 16.46 19.40 31.97
N VAL A 670 17.73 19.18 31.60
CA VAL A 670 18.51 17.99 31.95
C VAL A 670 18.73 17.87 33.46
N ASN A 671 18.55 16.66 33.97
CA ASN A 671 18.79 16.33 35.37
C ASN A 671 19.17 14.85 35.54
N ASP A 672 20.45 14.57 35.81
CA ASP A 672 20.99 13.21 35.98
C ASP A 672 20.45 12.45 37.22
N LYS A 673 19.66 13.13 38.06
CA LYS A 673 18.93 12.52 39.19
C LYS A 673 17.54 12.04 38.79
N ASP A 674 17.00 12.53 37.68
CA ASP A 674 15.76 12.02 37.12
C ASP A 674 16.00 10.67 36.45
N SER A 675 14.99 9.80 36.49
CA SER A 675 15.03 8.47 35.87
C SER A 675 15.27 8.51 34.36
N LEU A 676 14.82 9.58 33.69
CA LEU A 676 14.98 9.77 32.24
C LEU A 676 16.12 10.73 31.88
N GLY A 677 16.84 11.30 32.85
CA GLY A 677 17.86 12.33 32.60
C GLY A 677 17.30 13.70 32.20
N TRP A 678 15.98 13.84 32.12
CA TRP A 678 15.25 15.10 31.84
C TRP A 678 14.16 15.28 32.89
N THR A 679 13.93 16.50 33.36
CA THR A 679 12.91 16.79 34.38
C THR A 679 11.79 17.67 33.83
N TRP A 680 10.57 17.25 34.11
CA TRP A 680 9.33 17.98 33.85
C TRP A 680 8.65 18.33 35.17
N ARG A 681 8.26 19.59 35.37
CA ARG A 681 7.61 20.06 36.60
C ARG A 681 6.14 20.33 36.37
N PRO A 682 5.21 19.60 37.00
CA PRO A 682 3.79 19.83 36.77
C PRO A 682 3.35 21.22 37.27
N LEU A 683 2.62 21.96 36.45
CA LEU A 683 1.86 23.13 36.88
C LEU A 683 0.56 22.70 37.58
N ASN A 684 0.03 23.57 38.45
CA ASN A 684 -1.23 23.35 39.19
C ASN A 684 -1.33 21.95 39.85
N ASP A 685 -0.21 21.44 40.39
CA ASP A 685 -0.09 20.10 40.97
C ASP A 685 -0.48 18.96 40.01
N GLY A 686 -0.30 19.17 38.70
CA GLY A 686 -0.64 18.21 37.64
C GLY A 686 -2.13 18.20 37.28
N ASN A 687 -2.90 19.19 37.76
CA ASN A 687 -4.28 19.39 37.34
C ASN A 687 -4.34 20.32 36.12
N PRO A 688 -5.37 20.20 35.27
CA PRO A 688 -5.54 21.10 34.14
C PRO A 688 -5.55 22.58 34.57
N ILE A 689 -4.87 23.42 33.80
CA ILE A 689 -4.82 24.88 34.04
C ILE A 689 -6.06 25.60 33.48
N ALA A 690 -6.82 24.93 32.62
CA ALA A 690 -8.13 25.36 32.14
C ALA A 690 -9.04 24.16 31.87
N ILE A 691 -10.33 24.41 31.68
CA ILE A 691 -11.33 23.37 31.33
C ILE A 691 -11.28 22.95 29.86
N GLY A 692 -10.48 23.63 29.03
CA GLY A 692 -10.48 23.46 27.57
C GLY A 692 -11.66 24.13 26.89
N ALA A 693 -11.52 24.42 25.60
CA ALA A 693 -12.55 25.10 24.82
C ALA A 693 -12.92 24.39 23.51
N ALA A 694 -12.10 23.44 23.07
CA ALA A 694 -12.28 22.65 21.86
C ALA A 694 -11.52 21.32 22.01
N PRO A 695 -11.90 20.25 21.28
CA PRO A 695 -11.15 18.99 21.27
C PRO A 695 -9.67 19.20 20.96
N ALA A 696 -8.80 18.36 21.52
CA ALA A 696 -7.34 18.52 21.42
C ALA A 696 -6.87 18.71 19.97
N SER A 697 -7.47 18.00 19.01
CA SER A 697 -7.16 18.10 17.57
C SER A 697 -7.36 19.50 16.95
N GLN A 698 -8.05 20.41 17.63
CA GLN A 698 -8.31 21.80 17.20
C GLN A 698 -7.47 22.83 17.95
N VAL A 699 -6.75 22.39 18.98
CA VAL A 699 -5.96 23.26 19.84
C VAL A 699 -4.55 23.39 19.32
N VAL A 700 -4.15 24.63 19.11
CA VAL A 700 -2.77 25.04 18.85
C VAL A 700 -2.35 26.08 19.88
N PHE A 701 -1.05 26.28 20.02
CA PHE A 701 -0.48 27.26 20.93
C PHE A 701 0.37 28.28 20.16
N GLY A 702 0.46 29.50 20.69
CA GLY A 702 1.38 30.51 20.19
C GLY A 702 1.11 31.86 20.83
N ASP A 703 2.16 32.62 21.11
CA ASP A 703 2.08 34.00 21.61
C ASP A 703 1.46 34.94 20.56
N ILE A 704 0.24 35.41 20.82
CA ILE A 704 -0.49 36.31 19.91
C ILE A 704 -0.54 37.77 20.39
N ASP A 705 -0.01 38.09 21.57
CA ASP A 705 -0.01 39.44 22.11
C ASP A 705 1.38 40.01 22.47
N GLY A 706 2.43 39.20 22.27
CA GLY A 706 3.83 39.56 22.38
C GLY A 706 4.32 39.65 23.83
N ASP A 707 3.63 39.01 24.78
CA ASP A 707 4.03 38.98 26.18
C ASP A 707 5.05 37.88 26.52
N GLY A 708 5.37 37.03 25.53
CA GLY A 708 6.30 35.92 25.62
C GLY A 708 5.67 34.63 26.18
N LEU A 709 4.36 34.60 26.43
CA LEU A 709 3.65 33.43 26.91
C LEU A 709 2.78 32.85 25.80
N ASP A 710 2.94 31.56 25.48
CA ASP A 710 2.11 30.96 24.45
C ASP A 710 0.64 30.86 24.88
N ASP A 711 -0.24 31.34 23.99
CA ASP A 711 -1.68 31.40 24.20
C ASP A 711 -2.40 30.16 23.70
N TYR A 712 -3.57 29.88 24.26
CA TYR A 712 -4.42 28.78 23.81
C TYR A 712 -5.32 29.23 22.65
N LEU A 713 -5.25 28.53 21.52
CA LEU A 713 -5.96 28.88 20.30
C LEU A 713 -6.88 27.72 19.85
N ASP A 714 -8.18 28.02 19.67
CA ASP A 714 -9.20 27.12 19.11
C ASP A 714 -9.36 27.40 17.61
N LEU A 715 -8.85 26.50 16.77
CA LEU A 715 -8.94 26.56 15.32
C LEU A 715 -10.06 25.66 14.79
N ASN A 716 -11.14 26.26 14.32
CA ASN A 716 -12.26 25.51 13.77
C ASN A 716 -11.86 24.81 12.44
N PRO A 717 -11.92 23.47 12.35
CA PRO A 717 -11.36 22.73 11.22
C PRO A 717 -12.18 22.86 9.93
N LYS A 718 -13.45 23.26 10.00
CA LYS A 718 -14.34 23.41 8.83
C LYS A 718 -14.32 24.84 8.26
N THR A 719 -14.24 25.84 9.14
CA THR A 719 -14.39 27.24 8.76
C THR A 719 -13.09 28.04 8.81
N GLY A 720 -12.07 27.54 9.51
CA GLY A 720 -10.82 28.26 9.79
C GLY A 720 -11.00 29.41 10.77
N LEU A 721 -12.15 29.51 11.45
CA LEU A 721 -12.39 30.51 12.49
C LEU A 721 -11.45 30.24 13.66
N LEU A 722 -10.76 31.29 14.13
CA LEU A 722 -9.79 31.21 15.21
C LEU A 722 -10.30 32.00 16.43
N LYS A 723 -10.42 31.33 17.58
CA LYS A 723 -10.63 31.97 18.88
C LYS A 723 -9.38 31.86 19.73
N ALA A 724 -9.14 32.86 20.56
CA ALA A 724 -7.97 32.92 21.42
C ALA A 724 -8.31 33.13 22.89
N TYR A 725 -7.43 32.60 23.73
CA TYR A 725 -7.50 32.67 25.18
C TYR A 725 -6.09 33.01 25.70
N LEU A 726 -5.94 34.23 26.21
CA LEU A 726 -4.65 34.76 26.61
C LEU A 726 -4.10 34.05 27.85
N ASN A 727 -2.83 33.70 27.82
CA ASN A 727 -2.06 33.23 28.96
C ASN A 727 -1.72 34.44 29.83
N LEU A 728 -2.23 34.48 31.07
CA LEU A 728 -1.94 35.59 31.98
C LEU A 728 -0.75 35.33 32.90
N GLY A 729 -0.05 34.21 32.69
CA GLY A 729 0.99 33.72 33.57
C GLY A 729 0.46 33.27 34.94
N GLN A 730 1.35 33.23 35.93
CA GLN A 730 1.02 32.83 37.29
C GLN A 730 0.19 33.88 38.01
N ASP A 731 -0.99 33.51 38.52
CA ASP A 731 -1.71 34.37 39.45
C ASP A 731 -0.88 34.56 40.75
N PRO A 732 -0.55 35.80 41.14
CA PRO A 732 0.40 36.07 42.22
C PRO A 732 -0.13 35.74 43.63
N VAL A 733 -1.42 35.38 43.76
CA VAL A 733 -2.06 35.09 45.06
C VAL A 733 -2.29 33.59 45.23
N SER A 734 -2.89 32.97 44.23
CA SER A 734 -3.24 31.55 44.20
C SER A 734 -2.11 30.69 43.67
N TYR A 735 -1.10 31.28 43.03
CA TYR A 735 0.02 30.61 42.36
C TYR A 735 -0.42 29.68 41.22
N LYS A 736 -1.63 29.87 40.69
CA LYS A 736 -2.21 29.06 39.62
C LYS A 736 -2.17 29.79 38.28
N TRP A 737 -1.98 29.03 37.21
CA TRP A 737 -2.15 29.51 35.83
C TRP A 737 -3.60 29.35 35.37
N SER A 738 -4.02 30.25 34.48
CA SER A 738 -5.31 30.19 33.80
C SER A 738 -5.28 30.97 32.50
N PHE A 739 -6.09 30.55 31.52
CA PHE A 739 -6.31 31.31 30.28
C PHE A 739 -7.54 32.22 30.37
N ASN A 740 -7.48 33.40 29.74
CA ASN A 740 -8.58 34.36 29.68
C ASN A 740 -9.12 34.52 28.25
N PRO A 741 -10.41 34.21 27.99
CA PRO A 741 -10.97 34.32 26.64
C PRO A 741 -10.98 35.76 26.12
N ILE A 742 -10.47 35.95 24.90
CA ILE A 742 -10.59 37.23 24.16
C ILE A 742 -11.52 37.14 22.95
N GLY A 743 -12.00 35.93 22.63
CA GLY A 743 -13.00 35.69 21.60
C GLY A 743 -12.38 35.44 20.23
N THR A 744 -13.14 35.73 19.17
CA THR A 744 -12.73 35.49 17.79
C THR A 744 -11.72 36.54 17.33
N ILE A 745 -10.53 36.10 16.93
CA ILE A 745 -9.45 36.96 16.44
C ILE A 745 -9.26 36.88 14.92
N ALA A 746 -9.77 35.82 14.27
CA ALA A 746 -9.81 35.71 12.82
C ALA A 746 -11.13 35.10 12.33
N SER A 747 -11.72 35.73 11.29
CA SER A 747 -12.84 35.16 10.52
C SER A 747 -12.26 34.26 9.44
N GLY A 748 -12.41 32.94 9.57
CA GLY A 748 -11.70 31.97 8.74
C GLY A 748 -11.91 32.13 7.22
N LEU A 749 -10.87 31.77 6.46
CA LEU A 749 -10.78 31.95 5.00
C LEU A 749 -11.13 30.68 4.19
N GLY A 750 -11.54 29.59 4.86
CA GLY A 750 -11.77 28.27 4.25
C GLY A 750 -11.57 27.13 5.27
N PRO A 751 -11.46 25.86 4.82
CA PRO A 751 -11.25 24.71 5.70
C PRO A 751 -10.03 24.88 6.62
N GLY A 752 -10.28 24.91 7.93
CA GLY A 752 -9.29 25.18 8.97
C GLY A 752 -8.18 24.14 9.09
N LYS A 753 -8.38 22.89 8.64
CA LYS A 753 -7.31 21.85 8.64
C LYS A 753 -6.03 22.31 7.91
N ARG A 754 -6.12 23.30 7.02
CA ARG A 754 -4.99 23.85 6.24
C ARG A 754 -4.47 25.20 6.75
N VAL A 755 -5.05 25.75 7.82
CA VAL A 755 -4.57 26.99 8.43
C VAL A 755 -3.34 26.66 9.27
N ARG A 756 -2.33 27.51 9.17
CA ARG A 756 -1.09 27.49 9.96
C ARG A 756 -0.90 28.88 10.55
N ILE A 757 -0.28 28.93 11.73
CA ILE A 757 0.03 30.17 12.45
C ILE A 757 1.56 30.28 12.45
N ALA A 758 2.09 31.46 12.15
CA ALA A 758 3.54 31.68 12.05
C ALA A 758 3.87 33.16 12.23
N ASP A 759 5.01 33.43 12.86
CA ASP A 759 5.63 34.76 12.96
C ASP A 759 6.28 35.10 11.61
N ILE A 760 5.63 35.96 10.82
CA ILE A 760 6.09 36.28 9.46
C ILE A 760 7.02 37.49 9.44
N ASP A 761 6.95 38.38 10.43
CA ASP A 761 7.80 39.58 10.50
C ASP A 761 8.94 39.46 11.52
N GLY A 762 9.01 38.36 12.26
CA GLY A 762 10.11 38.00 13.14
C GLY A 762 10.18 38.88 14.38
N ASP A 763 9.06 39.43 14.82
CA ASP A 763 8.98 40.31 15.99
C ASP A 763 8.82 39.55 17.32
N GLY A 764 8.69 38.22 17.25
CA GLY A 764 8.48 37.33 18.37
C GLY A 764 7.00 36.98 18.59
N MET A 765 6.06 37.56 17.85
CA MET A 765 4.66 37.16 17.88
C MET A 765 4.45 35.93 16.99
N THR A 766 4.23 34.77 17.62
CA THR A 766 3.99 33.41 17.10
C THR A 766 5.21 32.55 16.74
N THR A 767 5.95 32.12 17.76
CA THR A 767 6.78 30.91 17.72
C THR A 767 6.01 29.69 18.22
N SER A 768 5.67 28.75 17.33
CA SER A 768 5.89 27.31 17.54
C SER A 768 5.68 26.62 16.19
N SER A 769 6.70 25.89 15.73
CA SER A 769 6.74 25.16 14.46
C SER A 769 6.27 23.73 14.61
#